data_AF-A0ABD3C2Q0-F1
#
_entry.id   AF-A0ABD3C2Q0-F1
#
_cell.length_a   1.000
_cell.length_b   1.000
_cell.length_c   1.000
_cell.angle_alpha   90.00
_cell.angle_beta   90.00
_cell.angle_gamma   90.00
#
_symmetry.space_group_name_H-M   'P 1'
#
loop_
_entity.id
_entity.type
_entity.pdbx_description
1 polymer ?
#
loop_
_entity_poly.entity_id
_entity_poly.type
_entity_poly.pdbx_seq_one_letter_code
_entity_poly.pdbx_strand_id
1 'polypeptide(L)'
;MASSTTTTNPNYLATINVVNFVSSELSGDKNSNNYFSWKQQFLCLIESQDLLDFIDGTIPPPPPEIPSATADDDGNDINNDVWITDTLVKGWILGALADPILQNVVNFTTARDVWLELEKMSASDDPPQPHVAQDEWGDYLPLYRATLMGEWDKAKRIIDSDPNAIKARIAFTLETSLHIAVGTGKAIHFVQNLVDIMSDDLLGITDELGYNALHVAARTGNTEAAKILIGRRPDLLCVPDNLGDFPVHLAALSAHRETLWYLISETKDDWLPSPYLGQTGLRLLCNVIDADIFDVALYLASKYSHLATLRFGDGTSALQRITLKDSAFSSGERSFNFWEKIIYSVPRAKKIHRRKQVHQQALEIVKCLCKNMESLDYLSALLIYVDVMLTAARLGVHEVIEELVATFPSAIYSPNSNNQLIFHVAVENRSEKVFNLIYQTRNLKDQYFDMADKSGNTLLHLAGKLAPSHKLNLVSGAALQMQRELQWFQEVEKFIHPHPRGKSNSDGKTPKMIFTEEHMELKAEGEKWMKDTSNSCTIAAALITTVVFAAAITVPGGNQSDSGFPLLYGHAAFIIFAVSDAISLFTSTTSLLMFLSILTSRYAEKDFLYALPKRLCIGLVTLFMSICFMMVAFSATVYLVFGRAEKNWILIPVAVLACLPVTSFVLLQFPLLVDVISNTYGRGIFGKQSNRPFY
;
A
#
# COMPACT_ATOMS: atom_id res chain seq x y z
N MET A 1 44.13 15.20 11.76
CA MET A 1 42.91 14.37 11.87
C MET A 1 41.78 15.25 11.39
N ALA A 2 41.36 15.08 10.14
CA ALA A 2 40.30 15.88 9.53
C ALA A 2 38.95 15.41 10.06
N SER A 3 38.14 16.33 10.60
CA SER A 3 36.76 16.05 10.98
C SER A 3 35.90 16.16 9.73
N SER A 4 35.29 15.06 9.30
CA SER A 4 34.33 15.07 8.20
C SER A 4 33.05 15.77 8.65
N THR A 5 32.80 16.98 8.17
CA THR A 5 31.46 17.60 8.21
C THR A 5 30.58 16.83 7.24
N THR A 6 29.75 15.93 7.77
CA THR A 6 28.68 15.27 7.03
C THR A 6 27.57 16.29 6.77
N THR A 7 27.60 16.95 5.61
CA THR A 7 26.48 17.79 5.17
C THR A 7 25.25 16.91 4.90
N THR A 8 24.23 17.04 5.73
CA THR A 8 22.92 16.39 5.55
C THR A 8 22.30 16.86 4.22
N ASN A 9 21.80 15.92 3.41
CA ASN A 9 21.28 16.23 2.06
C ASN A 9 20.02 17.11 2.15
N PRO A 10 20.00 18.33 1.58
CA PRO A 10 18.89 19.26 1.70
C PRO A 10 17.56 18.73 1.13
N ASN A 11 17.61 17.83 0.13
CA ASN A 11 16.40 17.19 -0.40
C ASN A 11 15.72 16.26 0.61
N TYR A 12 16.49 15.65 1.51
CA TYR A 12 15.94 14.85 2.61
C TYR A 12 15.33 15.74 3.68
N LEU A 13 16.01 16.83 4.04
CA LEU A 13 15.52 17.81 5.02
C LEU A 13 14.17 18.41 4.58
N ALA A 14 13.99 18.71 3.30
CA ALA A 14 12.72 19.21 2.76
C ALA A 14 11.50 18.27 2.96
N THR A 15 11.72 16.98 3.28
CA THR A 15 10.65 16.01 3.53
C THR A 15 10.21 15.93 5.01
N ILE A 16 10.93 16.61 5.91
CA ILE A 16 10.65 16.60 7.35
C ILE A 16 9.50 17.55 7.66
N ASN A 17 8.48 17.04 8.35
CA ASN A 17 7.38 17.86 8.86
C ASN A 17 7.66 18.29 10.31
N VAL A 18 7.87 19.60 10.50
CA VAL A 18 8.20 20.24 11.79
C VAL A 18 7.12 19.98 12.84
N VAL A 19 5.85 19.84 12.43
CA VAL A 19 4.71 19.59 13.32
C VAL A 19 4.80 18.24 14.04
N ASN A 20 5.59 17.29 13.52
CA ASN A 20 5.85 16.02 14.21
C ASN A 20 6.79 16.17 15.42
N PHE A 21 7.52 17.28 15.52
CA PHE A 21 8.51 17.54 16.55
C PHE A 21 8.12 18.69 17.48
N VAL A 22 7.45 19.71 16.93
CA VAL A 22 6.99 20.89 17.66
C VAL A 22 5.47 20.83 17.77
N SER A 23 4.98 20.60 18.98
CA SER A 23 3.55 20.30 19.25
C SER A 23 2.65 21.53 19.32
N SER A 24 3.24 22.73 19.43
CA SER A 24 2.51 23.99 19.54
C SER A 24 3.32 25.16 18.99
N GLU A 25 2.68 26.10 18.29
CA GLU A 25 3.32 27.33 17.82
C GLU A 25 3.76 28.23 18.98
N LEU A 26 4.85 28.97 18.80
CA LEU A 26 5.30 29.96 19.78
C LEU A 26 4.29 31.11 19.83
N SER A 27 3.61 31.29 20.96
CA SER A 27 2.60 32.33 21.16
C SER A 27 3.21 33.51 21.92
N GLY A 28 2.94 34.74 21.47
CA GLY A 28 3.37 35.97 22.16
C GLY A 28 2.45 36.40 23.30
N ASP A 29 1.61 35.49 23.82
CA ASP A 29 0.61 35.80 24.81
C ASP A 29 1.21 35.75 26.22
N LYS A 30 1.02 36.81 27.02
CA LYS A 30 1.71 37.01 28.31
C LYS A 30 1.37 35.97 29.37
N ASN A 31 0.29 35.19 29.18
CA ASN A 31 -0.17 34.17 30.12
C ASN A 31 0.29 32.73 29.78
N SER A 32 0.92 32.52 28.62
CA SER A 32 1.33 31.19 28.14
C SER A 32 2.70 31.23 27.50
N ASN A 33 3.69 31.78 28.20
CA ASN A 33 5.07 31.86 27.69
C ASN A 33 5.65 30.45 27.48
N ASN A 34 5.31 29.85 26.34
CA ASN A 34 5.69 28.52 25.91
C ASN A 34 7.07 28.51 25.23
N TYR A 35 7.80 29.62 25.31
CA TYR A 35 9.12 29.80 24.69
C TYR A 35 10.11 28.73 25.10
N PHE A 36 10.17 28.38 26.39
CA PHE A 36 11.08 27.34 26.87
C PHE A 36 10.74 25.97 26.25
N SER A 37 9.47 25.57 26.27
CA SER A 37 9.02 24.28 25.72
C SER A 37 9.20 24.21 24.21
N TRP A 38 8.82 25.29 23.51
CA TRP A 38 9.02 25.44 22.07
C TRP A 38 10.52 25.32 21.73
N LYS A 39 11.39 26.03 22.46
CA LYS A 39 12.85 26.00 22.25
C LYS A 39 13.43 24.61 22.42
N GLN A 40 13.04 23.87 23.46
CA GLN A 40 13.55 22.51 23.70
C GLN A 40 13.09 21.52 22.61
N GLN A 41 11.82 21.58 22.19
CA GLN A 41 11.30 20.76 21.09
C GLN A 41 12.02 21.06 19.77
N PHE A 42 12.27 22.34 19.50
CA PHE A 42 12.97 22.78 18.30
C PHE A 42 14.45 22.36 18.30
N LEU A 43 15.13 22.45 19.45
CA LEU A 43 16.50 21.96 19.60
C LEU A 43 16.57 20.45 19.38
N CYS A 44 15.61 19.65 19.87
CA CYS A 44 15.57 18.21 19.56
C CYS A 44 15.47 17.93 18.06
N LEU A 45 14.68 18.71 17.30
CA LEU A 45 14.62 18.59 15.84
C LEU A 45 15.98 18.92 15.21
N ILE A 46 16.56 20.07 15.55
CA ILE A 46 17.83 20.55 14.97
C ILE A 46 19.00 19.61 15.31
N GLU A 47 19.11 19.16 16.56
CA GLU A 47 20.13 18.20 17.01
C GLU A 47 19.96 16.83 16.33
N SER A 48 18.73 16.37 16.12
CA SER A 48 18.48 15.09 15.43
C SER A 48 18.95 15.07 13.98
N GLN A 49 19.10 16.24 13.36
CA GLN A 49 19.53 16.42 11.97
C GLN A 49 20.97 16.95 11.84
N ASP A 50 21.69 17.09 12.97
CA ASP A 50 23.06 17.63 13.02
C ASP A 50 23.16 19.06 12.46
N LEU A 51 22.15 19.90 12.72
CA LEU A 51 22.01 21.26 12.17
C LEU A 51 22.25 22.39 13.20
N LEU A 52 22.83 22.06 14.35
CA LEU A 52 23.05 23.03 15.45
C LEU A 52 23.92 24.21 15.00
N ASP A 53 24.84 23.92 14.08
CA ASP A 53 25.82 24.86 13.56
C ASP A 53 25.21 26.08 12.83
N PHE A 54 23.96 25.97 12.38
CA PHE A 54 23.19 27.03 11.70
C PHE A 54 22.52 28.01 12.66
N ILE A 55 22.43 27.68 13.96
CA ILE A 55 21.81 28.54 14.98
C ILE A 55 22.81 28.99 16.06
N ASP A 56 23.88 28.25 16.32
CA ASP A 56 24.90 28.62 17.31
C ASP A 56 25.99 29.57 16.77
N GLY A 57 26.07 29.74 15.44
CA GLY A 57 26.98 30.65 14.76
C GLY A 57 28.37 30.09 14.47
N THR A 58 28.53 28.77 14.50
CA THR A 58 29.75 28.09 14.04
C THR A 58 29.91 28.16 12.51
N ILE A 59 28.82 28.29 11.74
CA ILE A 59 28.84 28.59 10.29
C ILE A 59 28.70 30.11 10.06
N PRO A 60 29.64 30.76 9.33
CA PRO A 60 29.54 32.19 9.04
C PRO A 60 28.43 32.50 8.03
N PRO A 61 27.73 33.64 8.15
CA PRO A 61 26.71 34.06 7.20
C PRO A 61 27.33 34.26 5.80
N PRO A 62 26.63 33.86 4.72
CA PRO A 62 27.18 33.98 3.37
C PRO A 62 27.37 35.45 2.96
N PRO A 63 28.41 35.76 2.15
CA PRO A 63 28.64 37.12 1.66
C PRO A 63 27.48 37.59 0.77
N PRO A 64 27.14 38.90 0.80
CA PRO A 64 25.98 39.47 0.09
C PRO A 64 26.07 39.43 -1.45
N GLU A 65 27.22 39.02 -2.00
CA GLU A 65 27.42 38.81 -3.43
C GLU A 65 27.92 37.38 -3.67
N ILE A 66 27.23 36.62 -4.51
CA ILE A 66 27.59 35.25 -4.90
C ILE A 66 28.88 35.32 -5.73
N PRO A 67 30.04 34.86 -5.23
CA PRO A 67 31.21 34.70 -6.08
C PRO A 67 30.93 33.51 -7.02
N SER A 68 31.21 33.65 -8.30
CA SER A 68 31.07 32.58 -9.27
C SER A 68 31.83 31.32 -8.82
N ALA A 69 31.07 30.26 -8.54
CA ALA A 69 31.42 28.84 -8.49
C ALA A 69 32.87 28.49 -8.09
N THR A 70 33.05 28.08 -6.84
CA THR A 70 34.13 27.15 -6.46
C THR A 70 33.52 25.75 -6.38
N ALA A 71 33.58 25.03 -7.49
CA ALA A 71 33.18 23.63 -7.56
C ALA A 71 34.31 22.74 -7.00
N ASP A 72 33.96 21.83 -6.10
CA ASP A 72 34.84 20.72 -5.72
C ASP A 72 34.79 19.59 -6.78
N ASP A 73 35.74 18.66 -6.73
CA ASP A 73 36.03 17.63 -7.76
C ASP A 73 34.83 16.70 -8.13
N ASP A 74 33.72 16.75 -7.37
CA ASP A 74 32.46 16.03 -7.61
C ASP A 74 31.32 16.91 -8.19
N GLY A 75 31.57 18.19 -8.46
CA GLY A 75 30.62 19.08 -9.14
C GLY A 75 29.46 19.63 -8.28
N ASN A 76 29.48 19.43 -6.96
CA ASN A 76 28.52 20.05 -6.04
C ASN A 76 29.01 21.43 -5.55
N ASP A 77 28.15 22.44 -5.67
CA ASP A 77 28.39 23.80 -5.19
C ASP A 77 28.08 23.87 -3.69
N ILE A 78 29.09 23.64 -2.85
CA ILE A 78 28.96 23.53 -1.38
C ILE A 78 28.32 24.78 -0.76
N ASN A 79 28.54 25.97 -1.32
CA ASN A 79 27.93 27.21 -0.84
C ASN A 79 26.41 27.24 -1.08
N ASN A 80 25.92 26.57 -2.12
CA ASN A 80 24.49 26.51 -2.43
C ASN A 80 23.75 25.58 -1.46
N ASP A 81 24.33 24.43 -1.12
CA ASP A 81 23.72 23.48 -0.19
C ASP A 81 23.62 24.03 1.24
N VAL A 82 24.62 24.78 1.70
CA VAL A 82 24.60 25.49 2.99
C VAL A 82 23.49 26.55 3.01
N TRP A 83 23.31 27.31 1.92
CA TRP A 83 22.25 28.32 1.81
C TRP A 83 20.85 27.72 1.77
N ILE A 84 20.66 26.62 1.02
CA ILE A 84 19.39 25.89 0.98
C ILE A 84 19.06 25.36 2.38
N THR A 85 20.06 24.86 3.10
CA THR A 85 19.89 24.32 4.46
C THR A 85 19.53 25.41 5.48
N ASP A 86 20.21 26.56 5.48
CA ASP A 86 19.85 27.71 6.34
C ASP A 86 18.43 28.22 6.04
N THR A 87 18.05 28.28 4.77
CA THR A 87 16.70 28.69 4.34
C THR A 87 15.63 27.70 4.83
N LEU A 88 15.93 26.40 4.83
CA LEU A 88 15.03 25.37 5.34
C LEU A 88 14.89 25.46 6.86
N VAL A 89 15.98 25.60 7.61
CA VAL A 89 15.94 25.75 9.08
C VAL A 89 15.17 27.01 9.46
N LYS A 90 15.40 28.13 8.75
CA LYS A 90 14.62 29.36 8.92
C LYS A 90 13.14 29.13 8.63
N GLY A 91 12.81 28.47 7.53
CA GLY A 91 11.43 28.12 7.17
C GLY A 91 10.73 27.27 8.22
N TRP A 92 11.47 26.33 8.82
CA TRP A 92 10.97 25.54 9.94
C TRP A 92 10.67 26.40 11.17
N ILE A 93 11.61 27.29 11.54
CA ILE A 93 11.44 28.17 12.70
C ILE A 93 10.21 29.04 12.49
N LEU A 94 10.12 29.73 11.35
CA LEU A 94 8.99 30.60 11.01
C LEU A 94 7.66 29.86 10.97
N GLY A 95 7.64 28.63 10.44
CA GLY A 95 6.44 27.77 10.39
C GLY A 95 5.97 27.28 11.76
N ALA A 96 6.73 27.52 12.82
CA ALA A 96 6.36 27.20 14.19
C ALA A 96 6.11 28.44 15.06
N LEU A 97 5.93 29.63 14.46
CA LEU A 97 5.61 30.88 15.17
C LEU A 97 4.18 31.31 14.89
N ALA A 98 3.48 31.79 15.91
CA ALA A 98 2.19 32.45 15.71
C ALA A 98 2.37 33.83 15.05
N ASP A 99 1.35 34.27 14.32
CA ASP A 99 1.34 35.53 13.55
C ASP A 99 1.94 36.77 14.26
N PRO A 100 1.67 37.04 15.56
CA PRO A 100 2.19 38.23 16.23
C PRO A 100 3.72 38.24 16.40
N ILE A 101 4.32 37.07 16.61
CA ILE A 101 5.78 36.92 16.75
C ILE A 101 6.43 36.85 15.37
N LEU A 102 5.79 36.14 14.44
CA LEU A 102 6.26 35.96 13.07
C LEU A 102 6.52 37.32 12.38
N GLN A 103 5.62 38.29 12.54
CA GLN A 103 5.77 39.63 11.96
C GLN A 103 7.03 40.37 12.42
N ASN A 104 7.56 40.06 13.60
CA ASN A 104 8.74 40.73 14.13
C ASN A 104 10.06 40.14 13.63
N VAL A 105 10.05 38.87 13.19
CA VAL A 105 11.28 38.14 12.84
C VAL A 105 11.36 37.71 11.37
N VAL A 106 10.28 37.87 10.59
CA VAL A 106 10.24 37.46 9.17
C VAL A 106 11.26 38.19 8.27
N ASN A 107 11.69 39.39 8.66
CA ASN A 107 12.61 40.22 7.87
C ASN A 107 14.10 39.89 8.06
N PHE A 108 14.45 39.04 9.02
CA PHE A 108 15.84 38.63 9.20
C PHE A 108 16.31 37.72 8.08
N THR A 109 17.60 37.78 7.76
CA THR A 109 18.17 37.07 6.61
C THR A 109 18.42 35.60 6.89
N THR A 110 19.05 35.27 8.03
CA THR A 110 19.51 33.91 8.37
C THR A 110 18.65 33.24 9.45
N ALA A 111 18.72 31.91 9.56
CA ALA A 111 18.06 31.18 10.65
C ALA A 111 18.56 31.62 12.04
N ARG A 112 19.87 31.88 12.15
CA ARG A 112 20.52 32.39 13.36
C ARG A 112 19.97 33.74 13.82
N ASP A 113 19.81 34.68 12.90
CA ASP A 113 19.32 36.02 13.23
C ASP A 113 17.88 35.96 13.77
N VAL A 114 17.05 35.11 13.17
CA VAL A 114 15.70 34.81 13.67
C VAL A 114 15.78 34.20 15.07
N TRP A 115 16.65 33.22 15.29
CA TRP A 115 16.82 32.53 16.58
C TRP A 115 17.24 33.48 17.70
N LEU A 116 18.23 34.35 17.45
CA LEU A 116 18.72 35.32 18.42
C LEU A 116 17.69 36.39 18.78
N GLU A 117 16.93 36.87 17.80
CA GLU A 117 15.90 37.86 18.08
C GLU A 117 14.74 37.24 18.89
N LEU A 118 14.39 35.98 18.64
CA LEU A 118 13.43 35.25 19.48
C LEU A 118 13.94 35.08 20.93
N GLU A 119 15.23 34.77 21.12
CA GLU A 119 15.84 34.73 22.46
C GLU A 119 15.77 36.09 23.16
N LYS A 120 16.04 37.17 22.42
CA LYS A 120 16.01 38.53 22.94
C LYS A 120 14.60 39.01 23.29
N MET A 121 13.61 38.69 22.46
CA MET A 121 12.20 38.98 22.73
C MET A 121 11.74 38.28 24.00
N SER A 122 12.14 37.02 24.20
CA SER A 122 11.84 36.26 25.42
C SER A 122 12.53 36.79 26.69
N ALA A 123 13.61 37.56 26.54
CA ALA A 123 14.38 38.14 27.63
C ALA A 123 13.90 39.56 28.04
N SER A 124 12.94 40.14 27.32
CA SER A 124 12.52 41.54 27.48
C SER A 124 11.24 41.77 28.29
N ASP A 125 10.56 40.71 28.72
CA ASP A 125 9.51 40.82 29.73
C ASP A 125 10.15 40.81 31.14
N ASP A 126 10.03 41.92 31.86
CA ASP A 126 10.35 42.02 33.29
C ASP A 126 9.76 40.81 34.06
N PRO A 127 10.50 40.24 35.04
CA PRO A 127 10.09 39.02 35.70
C PRO A 127 8.73 39.21 36.39
N PRO A 128 7.71 38.40 36.08
CA PRO A 128 6.58 38.27 36.99
C PRO A 128 7.13 37.76 38.31
N GLN A 129 6.76 38.41 39.41
CA GLN A 129 7.04 37.91 40.76
C GLN A 129 6.66 36.42 40.85
N PRO A 130 7.46 35.59 41.54
CA PRO A 130 7.32 34.15 41.47
C PRO A 130 6.02 33.74 42.17
N HIS A 131 4.98 33.55 41.39
CA HIS A 131 3.84 32.73 41.75
C HIS A 131 3.76 31.53 40.79
N VAL A 132 4.55 30.51 41.18
CA VAL A 132 4.26 29.07 41.13
C VAL A 132 3.88 28.45 39.77
N ALA A 133 4.82 27.75 39.13
CA ALA A 133 4.67 26.39 38.57
C ALA A 133 5.82 25.96 37.61
N GLN A 134 7.09 26.26 37.91
CA GLN A 134 8.22 25.87 37.03
C GLN A 134 9.27 24.94 37.64
N ASP A 135 9.06 24.41 38.85
CA ASP A 135 10.02 23.50 39.53
C ASP A 135 9.51 22.05 39.80
N GLU A 136 8.25 21.70 39.49
CA GLU A 136 7.65 20.44 40.02
C GLU A 136 8.08 19.11 39.33
N TRP A 137 8.54 19.10 38.07
CA TRP A 137 8.97 17.84 37.39
C TRP A 137 10.33 17.33 37.89
N GLY A 138 11.24 18.24 38.21
CA GLY A 138 12.64 17.90 38.55
C GLY A 138 12.76 17.08 39.84
N ASP A 139 11.89 17.38 40.81
CA ASP A 139 11.90 16.78 42.14
C ASP A 139 11.59 15.28 42.13
N TYR A 140 10.79 14.81 41.16
CA TYR A 140 10.42 13.40 41.01
C TYR A 140 11.12 12.67 39.87
N LEU A 141 12.11 13.28 39.21
CA LEU A 141 12.94 12.62 38.21
C LEU A 141 13.57 11.29 38.70
N PRO A 142 14.02 11.16 39.97
CA PRO A 142 14.50 9.88 40.48
C PRO A 142 13.39 8.81 40.54
N LEU A 143 12.16 9.21 40.89
CA LEU A 143 11.00 8.31 40.93
C LEU A 143 10.60 7.88 39.52
N TYR A 144 10.62 8.80 38.55
CA TYR A 144 10.42 8.49 37.14
C TYR A 144 11.43 7.44 36.63
N ARG A 145 12.73 7.65 36.88
CA ARG A 145 13.77 6.69 36.47
C ARG A 145 13.61 5.33 37.15
N ALA A 146 13.33 5.31 38.45
CA ALA A 146 13.11 4.06 39.19
C ALA A 146 11.89 3.29 38.65
N THR A 147 10.82 4.01 38.31
CA THR A 147 9.59 3.45 37.73
C THR A 147 9.84 2.88 36.33
N LEU A 148 10.53 3.63 35.47
CA LEU A 148 10.90 3.21 34.12
C LEU A 148 11.77 1.95 34.10
N MET A 149 12.68 1.82 35.07
CA MET A 149 13.56 0.67 35.23
C MET A 149 12.93 -0.50 36.01
N GLY A 150 11.72 -0.33 36.56
CA GLY A 150 11.03 -1.35 37.37
C GLY A 150 11.66 -1.59 38.75
N GLU A 151 12.45 -0.64 39.28
CA GLU A 151 13.17 -0.76 40.54
C GLU A 151 12.27 -0.39 41.74
N TRP A 152 11.37 -1.31 42.14
CA TRP A 152 10.39 -1.08 43.21
C TRP A 152 11.01 -0.60 44.52
N ASP A 153 12.11 -1.20 44.97
CA ASP A 153 12.73 -0.83 46.25
C ASP A 153 13.29 0.61 46.27
N LYS A 154 13.67 1.16 45.10
CA LYS A 154 14.10 2.56 45.00
C LYS A 154 12.88 3.47 44.96
N ALA A 155 11.87 3.13 44.16
CA ALA A 155 10.63 3.90 44.08
C ALA A 155 9.91 3.96 45.44
N LYS A 156 9.78 2.82 46.12
CA LYS A 156 9.15 2.72 47.45
C LYS A 156 9.84 3.59 48.48
N ARG A 157 11.19 3.63 48.50
CA ARG A 157 11.92 4.54 49.41
C ARG A 157 11.60 6.01 49.17
N ILE A 158 11.40 6.41 47.90
CA ILE A 158 11.02 7.78 47.55
C ILE A 158 9.57 8.05 48.00
N ILE A 159 8.65 7.12 47.75
CA ILE A 159 7.24 7.22 48.16
C ILE A 159 7.08 7.25 49.69
N ASP A 160 7.85 6.43 50.42
CA ASP A 160 7.84 6.40 51.88
C ASP A 160 8.44 7.69 52.48
N SER A 161 9.37 8.33 51.77
CA SER A 161 10.00 9.60 52.18
C SER A 161 9.11 10.81 51.89
N ASP A 162 8.34 10.77 50.80
CA ASP A 162 7.38 11.80 50.43
C ASP A 162 6.04 11.16 50.00
N PRO A 163 5.03 11.16 50.89
CA PRO A 163 3.71 10.62 50.58
C PRO A 163 2.99 11.30 49.39
N ASN A 164 3.39 12.51 48.98
CA ASN A 164 2.82 13.14 47.78
C ASN A 164 3.36 12.55 46.48
N ALA A 165 4.50 11.86 46.51
CA ALA A 165 5.15 11.26 45.35
C ALA A 165 4.26 10.22 44.64
N ILE A 166 3.37 9.55 45.39
CA ILE A 166 2.46 8.53 44.86
C ILE A 166 1.41 9.10 43.88
N LYS A 167 1.05 10.38 44.05
CA LYS A 167 0.09 11.10 43.20
C LYS A 167 0.75 12.16 42.32
N ALA A 168 2.07 12.30 42.42
CA ALA A 168 2.82 13.29 41.68
C ALA A 168 2.76 13.02 40.17
N ARG A 169 2.75 14.11 39.40
CA ARG A 169 2.84 14.11 37.95
C ARG A 169 4.31 14.13 37.59
N ILE A 170 4.85 12.94 37.39
CA ILE A 170 6.29 12.70 37.23
C ILE A 170 6.74 12.70 35.77
N ALA A 171 5.77 12.81 34.84
CA ALA A 171 5.98 12.85 33.41
C ALA A 171 5.53 14.19 32.77
N PHE A 172 5.93 14.46 31.52
CA PHE A 172 5.69 15.73 30.81
C PHE A 172 4.23 15.83 30.40
N THR A 173 3.69 14.71 29.95
CA THR A 173 2.28 14.40 29.71
C THR A 173 1.45 14.30 31.00
N LEU A 174 2.01 14.71 32.14
CA LEU A 174 1.35 14.67 33.45
C LEU A 174 1.04 13.26 33.97
N GLU A 175 1.76 12.25 33.47
CA GLU A 175 1.62 10.86 33.93
C GLU A 175 2.16 10.67 35.35
N THR A 176 1.51 9.77 36.09
CA THR A 176 1.98 9.33 37.42
C THR A 176 2.90 8.10 37.31
N SER A 177 3.54 7.71 38.42
CA SER A 177 4.30 6.46 38.51
C SER A 177 3.51 5.23 38.03
N LEU A 178 2.19 5.21 38.25
CA LEU A 178 1.35 4.09 37.83
C LEU A 178 1.22 4.02 36.30
N HIS A 179 0.99 5.15 35.62
CA HIS A 179 0.90 5.22 34.17
C HIS A 179 2.19 4.69 33.51
N ILE A 180 3.33 5.21 33.95
CA ILE A 180 4.65 4.80 33.44
C ILE A 180 4.89 3.31 33.70
N ALA A 181 4.66 2.84 34.93
CA ALA A 181 4.85 1.43 35.28
C ALA A 181 4.01 0.50 34.38
N VAL A 182 2.74 0.85 34.15
CA VAL A 182 1.84 0.09 33.28
C VAL A 182 2.31 0.15 31.82
N GLY A 183 2.68 1.33 31.33
CA GLY A 183 3.12 1.54 29.96
C GLY A 183 4.41 0.82 29.59
N THR A 184 5.31 0.59 30.56
CA THR A 184 6.54 -0.18 30.30
C THR A 184 6.29 -1.65 29.98
N GLY A 185 5.15 -2.23 30.40
CA GLY A 185 4.80 -3.63 30.15
C GLY A 185 5.69 -4.69 30.81
N LYS A 186 6.77 -4.30 31.51
CA LYS A 186 7.84 -5.20 31.97
C LYS A 186 7.89 -5.40 33.48
N ALA A 187 7.27 -4.51 34.25
CA ALA A 187 7.37 -4.47 35.71
C ALA A 187 6.02 -4.77 36.39
N ILE A 188 5.40 -5.91 36.11
CA ILE A 188 4.06 -6.23 36.66
C ILE A 188 4.03 -6.29 38.19
N HIS A 189 5.11 -6.75 38.83
CA HIS A 189 5.26 -6.74 40.28
C HIS A 189 5.32 -5.32 40.85
N PHE A 190 5.91 -4.37 40.10
CA PHE A 190 5.91 -2.96 40.48
C PHE A 190 4.49 -2.40 40.43
N VAL A 191 3.73 -2.71 39.37
CA VAL A 191 2.32 -2.32 39.24
C VAL A 191 1.48 -2.89 40.39
N GLN A 192 1.61 -4.19 40.70
CA GLN A 192 0.89 -4.82 41.81
C GLN A 192 1.17 -4.12 43.13
N ASN A 193 2.45 -3.95 43.48
CA ASN A 193 2.83 -3.34 44.75
C ASN A 193 2.38 -1.88 44.84
N LEU A 194 2.40 -1.14 43.73
CA LEU A 194 1.93 0.24 43.69
C LEU A 194 0.42 0.31 43.89
N VAL A 195 -0.35 -0.56 43.21
CA VAL A 195 -1.81 -0.64 43.37
C VAL A 195 -2.20 -1.06 44.78
N ASP A 196 -1.43 -1.93 45.43
CA ASP A 196 -1.70 -2.39 46.81
C ASP A 196 -1.56 -1.28 47.86
N ILE A 197 -0.74 -0.25 47.60
CA ILE A 197 -0.55 0.88 48.50
C ILE A 197 -1.36 2.14 48.10
N MET A 198 -1.91 2.18 46.88
CA MET A 198 -2.74 3.28 46.41
C MET A 198 -4.18 3.18 46.92
N SER A 199 -4.79 4.32 47.24
CA SER A 199 -6.24 4.38 47.45
C SER A 199 -6.99 4.37 46.10
N ASP A 200 -8.26 3.99 46.14
CA ASP A 200 -9.08 3.83 44.92
C ASP A 200 -9.21 5.14 44.13
N ASP A 201 -9.21 6.29 44.80
CA ASP A 201 -9.23 7.62 44.18
C ASP A 201 -8.00 7.87 43.31
N LEU A 202 -6.82 7.40 43.74
CA LEU A 202 -5.55 7.62 43.03
C LEU A 202 -5.43 6.78 41.76
N LEU A 203 -6.14 5.64 41.69
CA LEU A 203 -6.19 4.80 40.49
C LEU A 203 -6.95 5.48 39.34
N GLY A 204 -7.79 6.46 39.64
CA GLY A 204 -8.55 7.23 38.67
C GLY A 204 -7.87 8.51 38.19
N ILE A 205 -6.64 8.79 38.65
CA ILE A 205 -5.88 9.94 38.15
C ILE A 205 -5.63 9.75 36.65
N THR A 206 -5.83 10.81 35.89
CA THR A 206 -5.57 10.85 34.46
C THR A 206 -4.37 11.72 34.12
N ASP A 207 -3.73 11.41 33.00
CA ASP A 207 -2.72 12.24 32.35
C ASP A 207 -3.36 13.45 31.61
N GLU A 208 -2.56 14.19 30.85
CA GLU A 208 -3.00 15.35 30.05
C GLU A 208 -4.06 15.00 28.98
N LEU A 209 -4.02 13.78 28.45
CA LEU A 209 -4.95 13.28 27.44
C LEU A 209 -6.22 12.68 28.05
N GLY A 210 -6.32 12.64 29.38
CA GLY A 210 -7.42 12.00 30.09
C GLY A 210 -7.23 10.48 30.25
N TYR A 211 -6.04 9.94 29.94
CA TYR A 211 -5.77 8.52 30.12
C TYR A 211 -5.53 8.23 31.59
N ASN A 212 -6.33 7.32 32.14
CA ASN A 212 -5.96 6.63 33.38
C ASN A 212 -5.02 5.44 33.09
N ALA A 213 -4.52 4.80 34.14
CA ALA A 213 -3.65 3.64 34.01
C ALA A 213 -4.24 2.49 33.16
N LEU A 214 -5.58 2.31 33.14
CA LEU A 214 -6.23 1.28 32.34
C LEU A 214 -6.24 1.62 30.84
N HIS A 215 -6.36 2.91 30.47
CA HIS A 215 -6.17 3.37 29.09
C HIS A 215 -4.75 3.05 28.60
N VAL A 216 -3.73 3.30 29.43
CA VAL A 216 -2.34 2.95 29.11
C VAL A 216 -2.17 1.44 28.96
N ALA A 217 -2.76 0.63 29.86
CA ALA A 217 -2.72 -0.83 29.76
C ALA A 217 -3.36 -1.34 28.45
N ALA A 218 -4.49 -0.75 28.07
CA ALA A 218 -5.18 -1.09 26.84
C ALA A 218 -4.36 -0.71 25.59
N ARG A 219 -3.82 0.51 25.55
CA ARG A 219 -3.01 1.04 24.44
C ARG A 219 -1.73 0.26 24.21
N THR A 220 -1.11 -0.24 25.29
CA THR A 220 0.17 -0.98 25.26
C THR A 220 -0.01 -2.50 25.23
N GLY A 221 -1.23 -3.00 25.40
CA GLY A 221 -1.51 -4.43 25.40
C GLY A 221 -1.08 -5.15 26.69
N ASN A 222 -0.91 -4.41 27.79
CA ASN A 222 -0.53 -4.99 29.09
C ASN A 222 -1.75 -5.63 29.79
N THR A 223 -2.15 -6.82 29.33
CA THR A 223 -3.33 -7.53 29.83
C THR A 223 -3.25 -7.85 31.33
N GLU A 224 -2.05 -8.16 31.84
CA GLU A 224 -1.88 -8.47 33.26
C GLU A 224 -2.07 -7.22 34.13
N ALA A 225 -1.54 -6.06 33.72
CA ALA A 225 -1.83 -4.81 34.44
C ALA A 225 -3.33 -4.46 34.38
N ALA A 226 -3.98 -4.68 33.24
CA ALA A 226 -5.43 -4.49 33.11
C ALA A 226 -6.20 -5.35 34.12
N LYS A 227 -5.81 -6.62 34.32
CA LYS A 227 -6.42 -7.52 35.31
C LYS A 227 -6.29 -7.01 36.74
N ILE A 228 -5.10 -6.52 37.10
CA ILE A 228 -4.83 -5.96 38.44
C ILE A 228 -5.69 -4.73 38.68
N LEU A 229 -5.71 -3.81 37.73
CA LEU A 229 -6.47 -2.55 37.82
C LEU A 229 -7.98 -2.81 37.90
N ILE A 230 -8.52 -3.69 37.05
CA ILE A 230 -9.95 -4.02 37.04
C ILE A 230 -10.35 -4.79 38.29
N GLY A 231 -9.51 -5.70 38.78
CA GLY A 231 -9.75 -6.43 40.02
C GLY A 231 -9.88 -5.52 41.24
N ARG A 232 -9.18 -4.38 41.23
CA ARG A 232 -9.26 -3.38 42.29
C ARG A 232 -10.37 -2.36 42.08
N ARG A 233 -10.49 -1.82 40.86
CA ARG A 233 -11.40 -0.73 40.51
C ARG A 233 -12.07 -0.95 39.14
N PRO A 234 -13.16 -1.74 39.08
CA PRO A 234 -13.81 -2.11 37.82
C PRO A 234 -14.45 -0.94 37.05
N ASP A 235 -14.83 0.15 37.73
CA ASP A 235 -15.45 1.33 37.10
C ASP A 235 -14.53 2.03 36.10
N LEU A 236 -13.21 1.81 36.17
CA LEU A 236 -12.25 2.34 35.19
C LEU A 236 -12.53 1.89 33.74
N LEU A 237 -13.24 0.77 33.56
CA LEU A 237 -13.70 0.28 32.24
C LEU A 237 -14.65 1.26 31.55
N CYS A 238 -15.38 2.06 32.33
CA CYS A 238 -16.41 3.00 31.87
C CYS A 238 -16.01 4.48 32.05
N VAL A 239 -14.74 4.76 32.33
CA VAL A 239 -14.22 6.14 32.35
C VAL A 239 -13.67 6.47 30.96
N PRO A 240 -14.24 7.46 30.25
CA PRO A 240 -13.69 7.91 28.98
C PRO A 240 -12.51 8.89 29.17
N ASP A 241 -11.63 8.94 28.19
CA ASP A 241 -10.60 9.97 28.04
C ASP A 241 -11.16 11.31 27.50
N ASN A 242 -10.28 12.27 27.23
CA ASN A 242 -10.67 13.60 26.71
C ASN A 242 -11.30 13.55 25.31
N LEU A 243 -11.10 12.47 24.54
CA LEU A 243 -11.69 12.22 23.22
C LEU A 243 -12.95 11.34 23.30
N GLY A 244 -13.41 11.01 24.52
CA GLY A 244 -14.53 10.13 24.74
C GLY A 244 -14.24 8.66 24.46
N ASP A 245 -12.97 8.27 24.27
CA ASP A 245 -12.54 6.90 24.08
C ASP A 245 -12.40 6.19 25.43
N PHE A 246 -12.81 4.92 25.45
CA PHE A 246 -12.69 4.06 26.62
C PHE A 246 -11.48 3.14 26.44
N PRO A 247 -10.98 2.48 27.50
CA PRO A 247 -9.86 1.55 27.36
C PRO A 247 -10.07 0.50 26.25
N VAL A 248 -11.30 0.00 26.09
CA VAL A 248 -11.62 -0.97 25.02
C VAL A 248 -11.39 -0.41 23.60
N HIS A 249 -11.59 0.89 23.39
CA HIS A 249 -11.34 1.54 22.09
C HIS A 249 -9.84 1.63 21.78
N LEU A 250 -9.02 1.93 22.80
CA LEU A 250 -7.56 1.98 22.65
C LEU A 250 -6.98 0.58 22.42
N ALA A 251 -7.51 -0.46 23.10
CA ALA A 251 -7.10 -1.84 22.84
C ALA A 251 -7.42 -2.29 21.41
N ALA A 252 -8.59 -1.87 20.89
CA ALA A 252 -8.97 -2.12 19.50
C ALA A 252 -8.07 -1.35 18.51
N LEU A 253 -7.85 -0.05 18.75
CA LEU A 253 -7.03 0.81 17.89
C LEU A 253 -5.58 0.34 17.81
N SER A 254 -5.00 -0.11 18.94
CA SER A 254 -3.67 -0.70 19.00
C SER A 254 -3.60 -2.17 18.55
N ALA A 255 -4.72 -2.76 18.12
CA ALA A 255 -4.84 -4.16 17.71
C ALA A 255 -4.38 -5.20 18.76
N HIS A 256 -4.52 -4.89 20.05
CA HIS A 256 -4.18 -5.81 21.15
C HIS A 256 -5.34 -6.76 21.45
N ARG A 257 -5.48 -7.81 20.62
CA ARG A 257 -6.62 -8.74 20.66
C ARG A 257 -6.87 -9.37 22.03
N GLU A 258 -5.84 -9.81 22.75
CA GLU A 258 -5.97 -10.45 24.06
C GLU A 258 -6.53 -9.49 25.11
N THR A 259 -5.94 -8.30 25.22
CA THR A 259 -6.42 -7.24 26.11
C THR A 259 -7.82 -6.79 25.73
N LEU A 260 -8.08 -6.60 24.44
CA LEU A 260 -9.40 -6.25 23.92
C LEU A 260 -10.46 -7.27 24.37
N TRP A 261 -10.19 -8.57 24.21
CA TRP A 261 -11.16 -9.60 24.60
C TRP A 261 -11.42 -9.59 26.11
N TYR A 262 -10.36 -9.44 26.90
CA TYR A 262 -10.48 -9.36 28.35
C TYR A 262 -11.33 -8.15 28.78
N LEU A 263 -11.09 -6.97 28.22
CA LEU A 263 -11.89 -5.77 28.53
C LEU A 263 -13.36 -5.96 28.14
N ILE A 264 -13.64 -6.60 27.00
CA ILE A 264 -15.02 -6.88 26.57
C ILE A 264 -15.71 -7.90 27.48
N SER A 265 -15.00 -8.93 27.97
CA SER A 265 -15.60 -9.95 28.84
C SER A 265 -15.92 -9.41 30.24
N GLU A 266 -15.15 -8.43 30.72
CA GLU A 266 -15.34 -7.84 32.06
C GLU A 266 -16.34 -6.67 32.08
N THR A 267 -16.55 -6.00 30.94
CA THR A 267 -17.49 -4.87 30.86
C THR A 267 -18.94 -5.36 30.85
N LYS A 268 -19.74 -4.94 31.83
CA LYS A 268 -21.17 -5.28 31.90
C LYS A 268 -21.99 -4.37 30.98
N ASP A 269 -22.98 -4.94 30.31
CA ASP A 269 -23.82 -4.22 29.34
C ASP A 269 -24.61 -3.05 29.97
N ASP A 270 -25.00 -3.20 31.23
CA ASP A 270 -25.82 -2.22 31.95
C ASP A 270 -25.02 -1.02 32.49
N TRP A 271 -23.69 -1.01 32.33
CA TRP A 271 -22.85 0.08 32.82
C TRP A 271 -22.96 1.31 31.95
N LEU A 272 -23.07 2.47 32.60
CA LEU A 272 -23.16 3.78 31.95
C LEU A 272 -22.04 4.69 32.46
N PRO A 273 -21.35 5.43 31.56
CA PRO A 273 -21.51 5.40 30.11
C PRO A 273 -20.97 4.10 29.49
N SER A 274 -21.66 3.59 28.45
CA SER A 274 -21.31 2.32 27.80
C SER A 274 -20.42 2.54 26.58
N PRO A 275 -19.32 1.77 26.41
CA PRO A 275 -18.48 1.85 25.22
C PRO A 275 -19.14 1.21 23.98
N TYR A 276 -20.30 0.56 24.12
CA TYR A 276 -20.94 -0.23 23.07
C TYR A 276 -22.16 0.44 22.43
N LEU A 277 -22.56 1.62 22.91
CA LEU A 277 -23.79 2.30 22.48
C LEU A 277 -23.50 3.49 21.57
N GLY A 278 -24.38 3.73 20.61
CA GLY A 278 -24.32 4.94 19.78
C GLY A 278 -23.00 5.09 19.02
N GLN A 279 -22.48 6.32 18.94
CA GLN A 279 -21.27 6.62 18.16
C GLN A 279 -20.00 6.01 18.75
N THR A 280 -19.94 5.81 20.07
CA THR A 280 -18.80 5.11 20.71
C THR A 280 -18.80 3.64 20.30
N GLY A 281 -19.96 2.97 20.38
CA GLY A 281 -20.10 1.59 19.90
C GLY A 281 -19.76 1.41 18.42
N LEU A 282 -20.19 2.35 17.56
CA LEU A 282 -19.83 2.33 16.14
C LEU A 282 -18.32 2.49 15.92
N ARG A 283 -17.68 3.39 16.68
CA ARG A 283 -16.22 3.61 16.65
C ARG A 283 -15.47 2.37 17.08
N LEU A 284 -15.89 1.70 18.16
CA LEU A 284 -15.29 0.43 18.56
C LEU A 284 -15.40 -0.62 17.45
N LEU A 285 -16.59 -0.80 16.87
CA LEU A 285 -16.79 -1.76 15.78
C LEU A 285 -15.88 -1.45 14.57
N CYS A 286 -15.76 -0.18 14.19
CA CYS A 286 -14.88 0.24 13.11
C CYS A 286 -13.40 0.01 13.44
N ASN A 287 -12.94 0.36 14.65
CA ASN A 287 -11.56 0.13 15.09
C ASN A 287 -11.20 -1.36 15.05
N VAL A 288 -12.13 -2.24 15.47
CA VAL A 288 -11.93 -3.69 15.46
C VAL A 288 -11.86 -4.25 14.03
N ILE A 289 -12.66 -3.71 13.10
CA ILE A 289 -12.56 -4.03 11.66
C ILE A 289 -11.21 -3.55 11.10
N ASP A 290 -10.80 -2.32 11.43
CA ASP A 290 -9.54 -1.74 10.98
C ASP A 290 -8.33 -2.51 11.54
N ALA A 291 -8.44 -3.06 12.73
CA ALA A 291 -7.44 -3.92 13.37
C ALA A 291 -7.43 -5.39 12.88
N ASP A 292 -8.28 -5.77 11.91
CA ASP A 292 -8.39 -7.15 11.39
C ASP A 292 -8.83 -8.20 12.42
N ILE A 293 -9.55 -7.79 13.48
CA ILE A 293 -10.05 -8.66 14.55
C ILE A 293 -11.51 -9.05 14.27
N PHE A 294 -11.73 -9.76 13.15
CA PHE A 294 -13.07 -10.04 12.61
C PHE A 294 -13.96 -10.89 13.53
N ASP A 295 -13.39 -11.71 14.40
CA ASP A 295 -14.16 -12.48 15.38
C ASP A 295 -14.83 -11.58 16.44
N VAL A 296 -14.11 -10.58 16.94
CA VAL A 296 -14.67 -9.57 17.85
C VAL A 296 -15.66 -8.67 17.10
N ALA A 297 -15.36 -8.28 15.86
CA ALA A 297 -16.28 -7.47 15.06
C ALA A 297 -17.62 -8.19 14.83
N LEU A 298 -17.59 -9.49 14.54
CA LEU A 298 -18.79 -10.32 14.39
C LEU A 298 -19.58 -10.41 15.70
N TYR A 299 -18.88 -10.61 16.82
CA TYR A 299 -19.53 -10.60 18.14
C TYR A 299 -20.25 -9.26 18.40
N LEU A 300 -19.56 -8.13 18.22
CA LEU A 300 -20.13 -6.80 18.43
C LEU A 300 -21.32 -6.52 17.50
N ALA A 301 -21.20 -6.84 16.21
CA ALA A 301 -22.28 -6.65 15.23
C ALA A 301 -23.52 -7.52 15.53
N SER A 302 -23.31 -8.74 16.04
CA SER A 302 -24.41 -9.65 16.39
C SER A 302 -25.11 -9.26 17.70
N LYS A 303 -24.35 -8.80 18.70
CA LYS A 303 -24.88 -8.46 20.03
C LYS A 303 -25.55 -7.09 20.04
N TYR A 304 -24.95 -6.10 19.38
CA TYR A 304 -25.42 -4.71 19.36
C TYR A 304 -25.98 -4.36 17.97
N SER A 305 -27.14 -4.90 17.63
CA SER A 305 -27.74 -4.79 16.28
C SER A 305 -27.92 -3.35 15.80
N HIS A 306 -28.21 -2.43 16.72
CA HIS A 306 -28.36 -1.00 16.44
C HIS A 306 -27.10 -0.35 15.85
N LEU A 307 -25.91 -0.94 16.01
CA LEU A 307 -24.68 -0.41 15.40
C LEU A 307 -24.71 -0.47 13.86
N ALA A 308 -25.48 -1.40 13.29
CA ALA A 308 -25.61 -1.51 11.84
C ALA A 308 -26.32 -0.30 11.20
N THR A 309 -27.12 0.42 11.98
CA THR A 309 -27.91 1.56 11.49
C THR A 309 -27.21 2.91 11.68
N LEU A 310 -26.01 2.93 12.27
CA LEU A 310 -25.29 4.15 12.60
C LEU A 310 -24.27 4.51 11.52
N ARG A 311 -24.02 5.82 11.39
CA ARG A 311 -22.98 6.42 10.57
C ARG A 311 -22.37 7.61 11.29
N PHE A 312 -21.10 7.87 11.00
CA PHE A 312 -20.43 9.10 11.38
C PHE A 312 -20.88 10.28 10.50
N GLY A 313 -20.47 11.50 10.89
CA GLY A 313 -20.82 12.73 10.16
C GLY A 313 -20.31 12.76 8.72
N ASP A 314 -19.21 12.06 8.44
CA ASP A 314 -18.63 11.87 7.10
C ASP A 314 -19.38 10.81 6.25
N GLY A 315 -20.39 10.14 6.80
CA GLY A 315 -21.13 9.05 6.15
C GLY A 315 -20.56 7.66 6.40
N THR A 316 -19.45 7.52 7.13
CA THR A 316 -18.82 6.23 7.37
C THR A 316 -19.66 5.35 8.31
N SER A 317 -20.05 4.18 7.83
CA SER A 317 -20.71 3.11 8.61
C SER A 317 -19.78 1.90 8.80
N ALA A 318 -20.15 0.96 9.67
CA ALA A 318 -19.40 -0.28 9.83
C ALA A 318 -19.37 -1.10 8.52
N LEU A 319 -20.46 -1.05 7.74
CA LEU A 319 -20.55 -1.73 6.45
C LEU A 319 -19.64 -1.07 5.39
N GLN A 320 -19.54 0.25 5.41
CA GLN A 320 -18.58 0.98 4.56
C GLN A 320 -17.15 0.60 4.95
N ARG A 321 -16.84 0.54 6.25
CA ARG A 321 -15.51 0.23 6.76
C ARG A 321 -15.03 -1.16 6.36
N ILE A 322 -15.88 -2.18 6.50
CA ILE A 322 -15.51 -3.55 6.10
C ILE A 322 -15.38 -3.70 4.58
N THR A 323 -16.12 -2.92 3.79
CA THR A 323 -16.02 -2.91 2.32
C THR A 323 -14.69 -2.32 1.84
N LEU A 324 -14.18 -1.29 2.52
CA LEU A 324 -12.89 -0.67 2.25
C LEU A 324 -11.69 -1.54 2.66
N LYS A 325 -11.92 -2.64 3.38
CA LYS A 325 -10.87 -3.45 3.98
C LYS A 325 -10.35 -4.52 3.02
N ASP A 326 -9.16 -4.30 2.47
CA ASP A 326 -8.52 -5.21 1.50
C ASP A 326 -8.32 -6.64 2.02
N SER A 327 -8.04 -6.81 3.32
CA SER A 327 -7.86 -8.12 3.95
C SER A 327 -9.15 -8.93 4.05
N ALA A 328 -10.32 -8.27 4.06
CA ALA A 328 -11.64 -8.89 4.18
C ALA A 328 -12.07 -9.53 2.85
N PHE A 329 -11.83 -8.84 1.73
CA PHE A 329 -12.34 -9.26 0.42
C PHE A 329 -11.24 -9.26 -0.66
N SER A 330 -10.69 -10.45 -0.92
CA SER A 330 -9.77 -10.70 -2.05
C SER A 330 -10.41 -10.51 -3.44
N SER A 331 -11.73 -10.27 -3.50
CA SER A 331 -12.42 -9.93 -4.74
C SER A 331 -11.97 -8.59 -5.29
N GLY A 332 -11.76 -7.60 -4.41
CA GLY A 332 -11.23 -6.27 -4.72
C GLY A 332 -9.70 -6.18 -4.80
N GLU A 333 -8.98 -7.17 -4.26
CA GLU A 333 -7.50 -7.23 -4.32
C GLU A 333 -7.01 -7.29 -5.78
N ARG A 334 -5.81 -6.74 -6.03
CA ARG A 334 -5.11 -6.82 -7.33
C ARG A 334 -5.15 -8.27 -7.82
N SER A 335 -5.67 -8.50 -9.03
CA SER A 335 -5.56 -9.82 -9.65
C SER A 335 -4.08 -10.09 -9.87
N PHE A 336 -3.47 -10.86 -8.97
CA PHE A 336 -2.12 -11.38 -9.14
C PHE A 336 -1.93 -11.89 -10.57
N ASN A 337 -0.80 -11.55 -11.17
CA ASN A 337 -0.48 -12.01 -12.51
C ASN A 337 -0.35 -13.53 -12.46
N PHE A 338 -0.51 -14.19 -13.61
CA PHE A 338 -0.50 -15.66 -13.70
C PHE A 338 0.71 -16.28 -12.96
N TRP A 339 1.85 -15.59 -12.99
CA TRP A 339 3.08 -15.98 -12.32
C TRP A 339 3.11 -15.78 -10.83
N GLU A 340 2.58 -14.68 -10.31
CA GLU A 340 2.40 -14.52 -8.88
C GLU A 340 1.47 -15.61 -8.36
N LYS A 341 0.41 -15.97 -9.10
CA LYS A 341 -0.42 -17.13 -8.75
C LYS A 341 0.42 -18.41 -8.68
N ILE A 342 1.29 -18.70 -9.64
CA ILE A 342 2.13 -19.92 -9.62
C ILE A 342 3.21 -19.89 -8.53
N ILE A 343 3.94 -18.79 -8.39
CA ILE A 343 5.02 -18.61 -7.41
C ILE A 343 4.44 -18.66 -5.98
N TYR A 344 3.24 -18.12 -5.77
CA TYR A 344 2.54 -18.18 -4.48
C TYR A 344 1.64 -19.43 -4.31
N SER A 345 1.55 -20.33 -5.31
CA SER A 345 0.69 -21.53 -5.24
C SER A 345 1.27 -22.68 -4.41
N VAL A 346 2.57 -22.69 -4.07
CA VAL A 346 3.14 -23.77 -3.23
C VAL A 346 4.25 -23.25 -2.29
N PRO A 347 4.19 -23.46 -0.95
CA PRO A 347 3.04 -23.58 -0.06
C PRO A 347 3.07 -22.61 1.14
N ARG A 348 1.91 -22.04 1.49
CA ARG A 348 1.44 -22.01 2.89
C ARG A 348 -0.07 -22.28 2.89
N ALA A 349 -0.46 -23.56 2.91
CA ALA A 349 -1.86 -23.94 3.12
C ALA A 349 -2.48 -23.23 4.33
N LYS A 350 -1.68 -22.93 5.37
CA LYS A 350 -2.05 -22.07 6.51
C LYS A 350 -2.41 -20.62 6.12
N LYS A 351 -1.69 -20.00 5.16
CA LYS A 351 -1.99 -18.64 4.68
C LYS A 351 -3.28 -18.61 3.85
N ILE A 352 -3.48 -19.61 3.00
CA ILE A 352 -4.72 -19.76 2.21
C ILE A 352 -5.91 -20.04 3.14
N HIS A 353 -5.75 -20.94 4.11
CA HIS A 353 -6.77 -21.24 5.10
C HIS A 353 -7.13 -20.01 5.93
N ARG A 354 -6.13 -19.26 6.44
CA ARG A 354 -6.36 -18.00 7.16
C ARG A 354 -7.08 -16.97 6.30
N ARG A 355 -6.69 -16.77 5.04
CA ARG A 355 -7.39 -15.87 4.10
C ARG A 355 -8.84 -16.29 3.87
N LYS A 356 -9.11 -17.58 3.70
CA LYS A 356 -10.48 -18.11 3.56
C LYS A 356 -11.31 -17.92 4.83
N GLN A 357 -10.71 -18.14 6.00
CA GLN A 357 -11.37 -17.95 7.28
C GLN A 357 -11.73 -16.48 7.49
N VAL A 358 -10.78 -15.56 7.28
CA VAL A 358 -11.01 -14.11 7.36
C VAL A 358 -12.11 -13.68 6.40
N HIS A 359 -12.06 -14.13 5.15
CA HIS A 359 -13.11 -13.84 4.17
C HIS A 359 -14.49 -14.34 4.60
N GLN A 360 -14.57 -15.54 5.15
CA GLN A 360 -15.82 -16.09 5.67
C GLN A 360 -16.37 -15.26 6.85
N GLN A 361 -15.51 -14.88 7.80
CA GLN A 361 -15.90 -14.03 8.93
C GLN A 361 -16.36 -12.65 8.45
N ALA A 362 -15.65 -12.05 7.50
CA ALA A 362 -16.03 -10.77 6.92
C ALA A 362 -17.40 -10.84 6.23
N LEU A 363 -17.65 -11.90 5.46
CA LEU A 363 -18.94 -12.12 4.83
C LEU A 363 -20.07 -12.33 5.85
N GLU A 364 -19.79 -13.01 6.96
CA GLU A 364 -20.75 -13.17 8.07
C GLU A 364 -21.05 -11.84 8.77
N ILE A 365 -20.06 -10.97 8.95
CA ILE A 365 -20.26 -9.61 9.47
C ILE A 365 -21.17 -8.83 8.52
N VAL A 366 -20.87 -8.83 7.21
CA VAL A 366 -21.68 -8.14 6.20
C VAL A 366 -23.13 -8.62 6.25
N LYS A 367 -23.36 -9.94 6.28
CA LYS A 367 -24.69 -10.54 6.44
C LYS A 367 -25.40 -10.06 7.70
N CYS A 368 -24.70 -10.06 8.83
CA CYS A 368 -25.25 -9.62 10.09
C CYS A 368 -25.65 -8.15 10.05
N LEU A 369 -24.79 -7.29 9.50
CA LEU A 369 -25.06 -5.86 9.36
C LEU A 369 -26.24 -5.60 8.41
N CYS A 370 -26.28 -6.27 7.25
CA CYS A 370 -27.39 -6.18 6.30
C CYS A 370 -28.73 -6.55 6.94
N LYS A 371 -28.78 -7.71 7.61
CA LYS A 371 -29.99 -8.18 8.31
C LYS A 371 -30.46 -7.20 9.38
N ASN A 372 -29.53 -6.63 10.15
CA ASN A 372 -29.86 -5.66 11.21
C ASN A 372 -30.36 -4.32 10.65
N MET A 373 -30.13 -4.02 9.37
CA MET A 373 -30.68 -2.84 8.71
C MET A 373 -32.10 -3.05 8.16
N GLU A 374 -32.64 -4.27 8.12
CA GLU A 374 -34.01 -4.53 7.63
C GLU A 374 -35.09 -3.79 8.44
N SER A 375 -34.79 -3.43 9.69
CA SER A 375 -35.71 -2.68 10.55
C SER A 375 -35.77 -1.18 10.22
N LEU A 376 -34.89 -0.67 9.35
CA LEU A 376 -34.89 0.73 8.97
C LEU A 376 -36.00 1.06 7.97
N ASP A 377 -36.47 2.31 8.02
CA ASP A 377 -37.27 2.85 6.93
C ASP A 377 -36.42 2.96 5.64
N TYR A 378 -37.10 3.00 4.51
CA TYR A 378 -36.46 2.99 3.20
C TYR A 378 -35.45 4.14 2.99
N LEU A 379 -35.74 5.34 3.48
CA LEU A 379 -34.87 6.51 3.29
C LEU A 379 -33.61 6.40 4.14
N SER A 380 -33.75 5.97 5.39
CA SER A 380 -32.61 5.72 6.28
C SER A 380 -31.70 4.61 5.75
N ALA A 381 -32.28 3.52 5.24
CA ALA A 381 -31.51 2.43 4.63
C ALA A 381 -30.76 2.90 3.36
N LEU A 382 -31.44 3.67 2.50
CA LEU A 382 -30.86 4.24 1.27
C LEU A 382 -29.61 5.09 1.56
N LEU A 383 -29.63 5.90 2.63
CA LEU A 383 -28.49 6.70 3.06
C LEU A 383 -27.28 5.89 3.52
N ILE A 384 -27.44 4.60 3.80
CA ILE A 384 -26.34 3.72 4.23
C ILE A 384 -25.85 2.89 3.06
N TYR A 385 -26.74 2.17 2.36
CA TYR A 385 -26.29 1.18 1.38
C TYR A 385 -25.85 1.79 0.05
N VAL A 386 -26.30 2.99 -0.35
CA VAL A 386 -25.96 3.55 -1.68
C VAL A 386 -24.47 3.81 -1.79
N ASP A 387 -23.88 4.50 -0.81
CA ASP A 387 -22.45 4.78 -0.80
C ASP A 387 -21.61 3.51 -0.69
N VAL A 388 -22.10 2.52 0.07
CA VAL A 388 -21.48 1.20 0.19
C VAL A 388 -21.49 0.45 -1.14
N MET A 389 -22.64 0.41 -1.84
CA MET A 389 -22.79 -0.25 -3.14
C MET A 389 -21.85 0.36 -4.17
N LEU A 390 -21.77 1.69 -4.22
CA LEU A 390 -20.88 2.41 -5.14
C LEU A 390 -19.41 2.19 -4.80
N THR A 391 -19.07 2.15 -3.51
CA THR A 391 -17.70 1.85 -3.05
C THR A 391 -17.32 0.41 -3.39
N ALA A 392 -18.19 -0.55 -3.11
CA ALA A 392 -17.99 -1.96 -3.45
C ALA A 392 -17.83 -2.14 -4.97
N ALA A 393 -18.61 -1.42 -5.78
CA ALA A 393 -18.49 -1.43 -7.24
C ALA A 393 -17.16 -0.85 -7.72
N ARG A 394 -16.70 0.25 -7.11
CA ARG A 394 -15.40 0.87 -7.38
C ARG A 394 -14.24 -0.08 -7.06
N LEU A 395 -14.30 -0.75 -5.91
CA LEU A 395 -13.25 -1.65 -5.45
C LEU A 395 -13.30 -3.04 -6.10
N GLY A 396 -14.45 -3.46 -6.63
CA GLY A 396 -14.64 -4.79 -7.20
C GLY A 396 -15.08 -5.85 -6.18
N VAL A 397 -15.65 -5.43 -5.04
CA VAL A 397 -16.12 -6.29 -3.95
C VAL A 397 -17.56 -6.75 -4.21
N HIS A 398 -17.71 -7.76 -5.06
CA HIS A 398 -19.03 -8.26 -5.47
C HIS A 398 -19.83 -8.90 -4.34
N GLU A 399 -19.20 -9.47 -3.32
CA GLU A 399 -19.85 -10.20 -2.22
C GLU A 399 -20.74 -9.27 -1.38
N VAL A 400 -20.27 -8.04 -1.13
CA VAL A 400 -21.05 -7.01 -0.42
C VAL A 400 -22.26 -6.60 -1.26
N ILE A 401 -22.08 -6.45 -2.58
CA ILE A 401 -23.17 -6.12 -3.51
C ILE A 401 -24.23 -7.23 -3.53
N GLU A 402 -23.82 -8.49 -3.64
CA GLU A 402 -24.73 -9.64 -3.63
C GLU A 402 -25.57 -9.68 -2.35
N GLU A 403 -24.96 -9.47 -1.18
CA GLU A 403 -25.68 -9.49 0.09
C GLU A 403 -26.61 -8.29 0.27
N LEU A 404 -26.16 -7.09 -0.12
CA LEU A 404 -27.00 -5.89 -0.08
C LEU A 404 -28.20 -5.99 -1.02
N VAL A 405 -28.02 -6.55 -2.22
CA VAL A 405 -29.12 -6.77 -3.17
C VAL A 405 -30.07 -7.85 -2.70
N ALA A 406 -29.58 -8.90 -2.05
CA ALA A 406 -30.43 -9.92 -1.44
C ALA A 406 -31.35 -9.34 -0.36
N THR A 407 -30.87 -8.35 0.38
CA THR A 407 -31.62 -7.66 1.45
C THR A 407 -32.47 -6.51 0.92
N PHE A 408 -31.92 -5.69 0.01
CA PHE A 408 -32.52 -4.48 -0.57
C PHE A 408 -32.44 -4.54 -2.11
N PRO A 409 -33.36 -5.25 -2.79
CA PRO A 409 -33.27 -5.43 -4.24
C PRO A 409 -33.31 -4.13 -5.07
N SER A 410 -33.98 -3.09 -4.54
CA SER A 410 -34.03 -1.77 -5.18
C SER A 410 -32.68 -1.06 -5.24
N ALA A 411 -31.71 -1.46 -4.42
CA ALA A 411 -30.40 -0.83 -4.31
C ALA A 411 -29.61 -0.83 -5.63
N ILE A 412 -29.89 -1.80 -6.52
CA ILE A 412 -29.29 -1.84 -7.85
C ILE A 412 -29.63 -0.57 -8.64
N TYR A 413 -30.82 0.01 -8.47
CA TYR A 413 -31.30 1.14 -9.27
C TYR A 413 -30.95 2.50 -8.68
N SER A 414 -30.16 2.55 -7.61
CA SER A 414 -29.81 3.80 -6.94
C SER A 414 -28.64 4.49 -7.64
N PRO A 415 -28.83 5.66 -8.26
CA PRO A 415 -27.76 6.39 -8.90
C PRO A 415 -26.94 7.18 -7.87
N ASN A 416 -25.67 7.41 -8.19
CA ASN A 416 -24.85 8.38 -7.47
C ASN A 416 -25.22 9.84 -7.85
N SER A 417 -24.50 10.79 -7.25
CA SER A 417 -24.65 12.21 -7.55
C SER A 417 -24.40 12.58 -9.02
N ASN A 418 -23.68 11.75 -9.79
CA ASN A 418 -23.42 11.92 -11.22
C ASN A 418 -24.43 11.18 -12.12
N ASN A 419 -25.51 10.66 -11.56
CA ASN A 419 -26.48 9.81 -12.26
C ASN A 419 -25.88 8.47 -12.76
N GLN A 420 -24.78 8.02 -12.18
CA GLN A 420 -24.15 6.74 -12.49
C GLN A 420 -24.69 5.64 -11.57
N LEU A 421 -25.08 4.52 -12.17
CA LEU A 421 -25.46 3.30 -11.46
C LEU A 421 -24.25 2.40 -11.18
N ILE A 422 -24.45 1.31 -10.43
CA ILE A 422 -23.36 0.42 -9.99
C ILE A 422 -22.52 -0.14 -11.15
N PHE A 423 -23.13 -0.47 -12.29
CA PHE A 423 -22.41 -0.98 -13.45
C PHE A 423 -21.62 0.10 -14.20
N HIS A 424 -22.05 1.37 -14.15
CA HIS A 424 -21.27 2.49 -14.67
C HIS A 424 -19.97 2.64 -13.86
N VAL A 425 -20.08 2.63 -12.53
CA VAL A 425 -18.93 2.70 -11.63
C VAL A 425 -18.01 1.49 -11.80
N ALA A 426 -18.57 0.28 -11.93
CA ALA A 426 -17.79 -0.92 -12.18
C ALA A 426 -17.03 -0.86 -13.51
N VAL A 427 -17.63 -0.30 -14.57
CA VAL A 427 -16.98 -0.15 -15.88
C VAL A 427 -15.84 0.86 -15.83
N GLU A 428 -16.07 2.02 -15.24
CA GLU A 428 -15.07 3.07 -15.08
C GLU A 428 -13.85 2.57 -14.28
N ASN A 429 -14.05 1.68 -13.30
CA ASN A 429 -12.99 1.17 -12.43
C ASN A 429 -12.41 -0.20 -12.81
N ARG A 430 -12.81 -0.77 -13.96
CA ARG A 430 -12.38 -2.11 -14.43
C ARG A 430 -12.70 -3.23 -13.42
N SER A 431 -13.82 -3.11 -12.72
CA SER A 431 -14.29 -4.06 -11.71
C SER A 431 -14.99 -5.26 -12.36
N GLU A 432 -14.21 -6.14 -12.98
CA GLU A 432 -14.69 -7.32 -13.73
C GLU A 432 -15.70 -8.18 -12.97
N LYS A 433 -15.42 -8.50 -11.71
CA LYS A 433 -16.27 -9.38 -10.88
C LYS A 433 -17.64 -8.77 -10.61
N VAL A 434 -17.69 -7.45 -10.39
CA VAL A 434 -18.94 -6.73 -10.20
C VAL A 434 -19.72 -6.63 -11.51
N PHE A 435 -19.05 -6.32 -12.61
CA PHE A 435 -19.72 -6.26 -13.92
C PHE A 435 -20.28 -7.63 -14.32
N ASN A 436 -19.60 -8.74 -13.99
CA ASN A 436 -20.07 -10.10 -14.24
C ASN A 436 -21.41 -10.43 -13.56
N LEU A 437 -21.84 -9.69 -12.53
CA LEU A 437 -23.16 -9.84 -11.91
C LEU A 437 -24.30 -9.57 -12.92
N ILE A 438 -24.04 -8.81 -13.99
CA ILE A 438 -25.03 -8.54 -15.04
C ILE A 438 -25.56 -9.81 -15.72
N TYR A 439 -24.77 -10.89 -15.78
CA TYR A 439 -25.20 -12.18 -16.33
C TYR A 439 -26.18 -12.91 -15.42
N GLN A 440 -26.17 -12.59 -14.14
CA GLN A 440 -27.03 -13.21 -13.14
C GLN A 440 -28.38 -12.48 -13.05
N THR A 441 -28.50 -11.28 -13.63
CA THR A 441 -29.74 -10.50 -13.60
C THR A 441 -30.63 -10.77 -14.81
N ARG A 442 -31.86 -11.24 -14.59
CA ARG A 442 -32.77 -11.70 -15.65
C ARG A 442 -33.41 -10.57 -16.47
N ASN A 443 -33.66 -9.39 -15.87
CA ASN A 443 -34.55 -8.36 -16.45
C ASN A 443 -33.88 -6.99 -16.70
N LEU A 444 -32.55 -6.86 -16.59
CA LEU A 444 -31.88 -5.56 -16.60
C LEU A 444 -31.36 -5.07 -17.95
N LYS A 445 -31.37 -5.89 -18.99
CA LYS A 445 -30.63 -5.55 -20.22
C LYS A 445 -31.17 -4.29 -20.91
N ASP A 446 -32.48 -4.12 -21.03
CA ASP A 446 -32.98 -3.07 -21.93
C ASP A 446 -33.11 -1.67 -21.29
N GLN A 447 -33.20 -1.55 -19.96
CA GLN A 447 -33.34 -0.25 -19.29
C GLN A 447 -32.01 0.40 -18.89
N TYR A 448 -30.98 -0.40 -18.62
CA TYR A 448 -29.71 0.07 -18.05
C TYR A 448 -28.74 0.61 -19.11
N PHE A 449 -28.72 0.03 -20.32
CA PHE A 449 -27.75 0.38 -21.36
C PHE A 449 -28.03 1.70 -22.08
N ASP A 450 -29.27 2.21 -21.98
CA ASP A 450 -29.67 3.49 -22.56
C ASP A 450 -29.49 4.68 -21.60
N MET A 451 -29.19 4.41 -20.32
CA MET A 451 -28.96 5.43 -19.32
C MET A 451 -27.61 6.11 -19.52
N ALA A 452 -27.57 7.42 -19.29
CA ALA A 452 -26.37 8.23 -19.36
C ALA A 452 -26.15 8.96 -18.03
N ASP A 453 -24.88 9.20 -17.71
CA ASP A 453 -24.51 10.07 -16.59
C ASP A 453 -24.88 11.55 -16.89
N LYS A 454 -24.65 12.44 -15.93
CA LYS A 454 -24.92 13.89 -16.10
C LYS A 454 -24.21 14.52 -17.30
N SER A 455 -23.09 13.96 -17.74
CA SER A 455 -22.31 14.41 -18.89
C SER A 455 -22.73 13.74 -20.20
N GLY A 456 -23.82 12.97 -20.19
CA GLY A 456 -24.30 12.25 -21.37
C GLY A 456 -23.46 11.01 -21.71
N ASN A 457 -22.53 10.60 -20.85
CA ASN A 457 -21.72 9.41 -21.08
C ASN A 457 -22.56 8.16 -20.83
N THR A 458 -22.72 7.36 -21.88
CA THR A 458 -23.24 5.98 -21.76
C THR A 458 -22.17 5.06 -21.16
N LEU A 459 -22.57 3.83 -20.81
CA LEU A 459 -21.65 2.79 -20.34
C LEU A 459 -20.42 2.59 -21.26
N LEU A 460 -20.60 2.72 -22.58
CA LEU A 460 -19.49 2.57 -23.54
C LEU A 460 -18.51 3.75 -23.51
N HIS A 461 -18.98 4.97 -23.22
CA HIS A 461 -18.10 6.13 -23.03
C HIS A 461 -17.21 5.92 -21.80
N LEU A 462 -17.77 5.39 -20.71
CA LEU A 462 -17.00 5.06 -19.50
C LEU A 462 -16.00 3.92 -19.72
N ALA A 463 -16.35 2.92 -20.56
CA ALA A 463 -15.41 1.90 -21.00
C ALA A 463 -14.29 2.47 -21.88
N GLY A 464 -14.54 3.62 -22.54
CA GLY A 464 -13.59 4.36 -23.35
C GLY A 464 -12.56 5.17 -22.56
N LYS A 465 -12.87 5.57 -21.33
CA LYS A 465 -11.93 6.30 -20.46
C LYS A 465 -10.76 5.42 -20.05
N LEU A 466 -9.59 5.99 -19.82
CA LEU A 466 -8.43 5.24 -19.31
C LEU A 466 -8.73 4.65 -17.91
N ALA A 467 -8.25 3.43 -17.65
CA ALA A 467 -8.42 2.79 -16.35
C ALA A 467 -7.71 3.60 -15.22
N PRO A 468 -8.20 3.53 -13.96
CA PRO A 468 -7.52 4.18 -12.83
C PRO A 468 -6.07 3.72 -12.70
N SER A 469 -5.19 4.61 -12.24
CA SER A 469 -3.74 4.38 -12.16
C SER A 469 -3.34 3.13 -11.37
N HIS A 470 -4.10 2.75 -10.33
CA HIS A 470 -3.86 1.51 -9.58
C HIS A 470 -4.20 0.21 -10.34
N LYS A 471 -4.83 0.29 -11.52
CA LYS A 471 -5.16 -0.83 -12.43
C LYS A 471 -4.27 -0.86 -13.69
N LEU A 472 -3.55 0.22 -14.02
CA LEU A 472 -2.77 0.33 -15.26
C LEU A 472 -1.47 -0.51 -15.28
N ASN A 473 -1.01 -0.99 -14.12
CA ASN A 473 0.23 -1.78 -13.98
C ASN A 473 -0.02 -3.28 -13.79
N LEU A 474 -1.18 -3.80 -14.22
CA LEU A 474 -1.56 -5.20 -14.01
C LEU A 474 -0.96 -6.16 -15.04
N VAL A 475 -0.44 -5.69 -16.17
CA VAL A 475 0.06 -6.56 -17.25
C VAL A 475 1.50 -6.25 -17.62
N SER A 476 2.23 -7.25 -18.08
CA SER A 476 3.64 -7.18 -18.49
C SER A 476 3.84 -6.31 -19.75
N GLY A 477 3.90 -4.99 -19.57
CA GLY A 477 4.24 -4.02 -20.62
C GLY A 477 3.05 -3.26 -21.21
N ALA A 478 3.31 -2.03 -21.66
CA ALA A 478 2.30 -1.09 -22.15
C ALA A 478 1.48 -1.65 -23.33
N ALA A 479 2.08 -2.47 -24.19
CA ALA A 479 1.36 -3.07 -25.32
C ALA A 479 0.31 -4.09 -24.89
N LEU A 480 0.59 -4.88 -23.85
CA LEU A 480 -0.38 -5.84 -23.31
C LEU A 480 -1.45 -5.14 -22.46
N GLN A 481 -1.09 -4.04 -21.80
CA GLN A 481 -2.10 -3.17 -21.16
C GLN A 481 -3.05 -2.57 -22.21
N MET A 482 -2.52 -2.05 -23.32
CA MET A 482 -3.34 -1.56 -24.45
C MET A 482 -4.24 -2.65 -25.02
N GLN A 483 -3.74 -3.88 -25.17
CA GLN A 483 -4.53 -5.05 -25.55
C GLN A 483 -5.69 -5.28 -24.57
N ARG A 484 -5.43 -5.21 -23.26
CA ARG A 484 -6.44 -5.42 -22.22
C ARG A 484 -7.53 -4.36 -22.22
N GLU A 485 -7.17 -3.08 -22.41
CA GLU A 485 -8.15 -2.00 -22.52
C GLU A 485 -9.04 -2.14 -23.76
N LEU A 486 -8.46 -2.56 -24.90
CA LEU A 486 -9.23 -2.86 -26.11
C LEU A 486 -10.20 -4.03 -25.91
N GLN A 487 -9.75 -5.10 -25.25
CA GLN A 487 -10.60 -6.23 -24.91
C GLN A 487 -11.75 -5.79 -23.98
N TRP A 488 -11.45 -4.98 -22.96
CA TRP A 488 -12.46 -4.44 -22.06
C TRP A 488 -13.53 -3.66 -22.81
N PHE A 489 -13.11 -2.71 -23.66
CA PHE A 489 -14.02 -1.91 -24.47
C PHE A 489 -14.90 -2.77 -25.38
N GLN A 490 -14.31 -3.75 -26.09
CA GLN A 490 -15.06 -4.64 -26.98
C GLN A 490 -16.02 -5.56 -26.24
N GLU A 491 -15.63 -6.06 -25.07
CA GLU A 491 -16.48 -6.92 -24.27
C GLU A 491 -17.68 -6.13 -23.73
N VAL A 492 -17.51 -4.89 -23.26
CA VAL A 492 -18.63 -4.02 -22.88
C VAL A 492 -19.51 -3.68 -24.09
N GLU A 493 -18.92 -3.40 -25.26
CA GLU A 493 -19.64 -3.12 -26.52
C GLU A 493 -20.59 -4.25 -26.93
N LYS A 494 -20.26 -5.52 -26.61
CA LYS A 494 -21.10 -6.68 -26.93
C LYS A 494 -22.42 -6.71 -26.15
N PHE A 495 -22.50 -6.11 -24.97
CA PHE A 495 -23.73 -6.06 -24.18
C PHE A 495 -24.66 -4.93 -24.57
N ILE A 496 -24.13 -3.90 -25.24
CA ILE A 496 -24.87 -2.69 -25.58
C ILE A 496 -25.51 -2.88 -26.96
N HIS A 497 -26.80 -2.55 -27.07
CA HIS A 497 -27.54 -2.52 -28.32
C HIS A 497 -26.82 -1.68 -29.39
N PRO A 498 -27.09 -1.86 -30.70
CA PRO A 498 -26.39 -1.12 -31.74
C PRO A 498 -26.60 0.41 -31.67
N HIS A 499 -27.74 0.88 -31.16
CA HIS A 499 -28.15 2.29 -31.21
C HIS A 499 -27.26 3.23 -30.37
N PRO A 500 -26.87 2.91 -29.10
CA PRO A 500 -26.01 3.78 -28.29
C PRO A 500 -24.54 3.85 -28.72
N ARG A 501 -24.08 3.03 -29.68
CA ARG A 501 -22.64 2.96 -30.06
C ARG A 501 -22.13 4.20 -30.78
N GLY A 502 -23.01 4.92 -31.47
CA GLY A 502 -22.71 6.17 -32.17
C GLY A 502 -23.23 7.42 -31.47
N LYS A 503 -23.81 7.27 -30.26
CA LYS A 503 -24.35 8.41 -29.51
C LYS A 503 -23.20 9.25 -28.99
N SER A 504 -23.28 10.56 -29.18
CA SER A 504 -22.33 11.50 -28.59
C SER A 504 -22.73 11.87 -27.16
N ASN A 505 -21.73 12.09 -26.32
CA ASN A 505 -21.91 12.70 -25.00
C ASN A 505 -22.18 14.22 -25.12
N SER A 506 -22.28 14.92 -23.99
CA SER A 506 -22.51 16.37 -23.96
C SER A 506 -21.40 17.19 -24.65
N ASP A 507 -20.19 16.64 -24.78
CA ASP A 507 -19.05 17.26 -25.49
C ASP A 507 -19.04 16.95 -26.99
N GLY A 508 -20.06 16.25 -27.51
CA GLY A 508 -20.13 15.83 -28.91
C GLY A 508 -19.25 14.62 -29.26
N LYS A 509 -18.55 14.02 -28.27
CA LYS A 509 -17.63 12.90 -28.50
C LYS A 509 -18.36 11.57 -28.46
N THR A 510 -17.99 10.66 -29.36
CA THR A 510 -18.47 9.27 -29.34
C THR A 510 -17.59 8.40 -28.44
N PRO A 511 -18.03 7.20 -28.02
CA PRO A 511 -17.23 6.33 -27.16
C PRO A 511 -15.86 5.97 -27.76
N LYS A 512 -15.80 5.80 -29.09
CA LYS A 512 -14.55 5.50 -29.80
C LYS A 512 -13.59 6.68 -29.83
N MET A 513 -14.11 7.91 -29.94
CA MET A 513 -13.28 9.11 -29.86
C MET A 513 -12.65 9.25 -28.48
N ILE A 514 -13.42 9.04 -27.42
CA ILE A 514 -12.89 9.04 -26.04
C ILE A 514 -11.80 7.99 -25.89
N PHE A 515 -12.04 6.75 -26.37
CA PHE A 515 -11.02 5.69 -26.30
C PHE A 515 -9.72 6.09 -27.00
N THR A 516 -9.80 6.59 -28.24
CA THR A 516 -8.61 7.02 -29.00
C THR A 516 -7.86 8.17 -28.34
N GLU A 517 -8.57 9.15 -27.79
CA GLU A 517 -7.95 10.31 -27.11
C GLU A 517 -7.28 9.89 -25.79
N GLU A 518 -7.99 9.16 -24.94
CA GLU A 518 -7.51 8.77 -23.60
C GLU A 518 -6.38 7.72 -23.62
N HIS A 519 -6.29 6.91 -24.69
CA HIS A 519 -5.28 5.86 -24.81
C HIS A 519 -4.14 6.24 -25.78
N MET A 520 -4.06 7.50 -26.21
CA MET A 520 -3.04 7.95 -27.17
C MET A 520 -1.61 7.72 -26.65
N GLU A 521 -1.34 8.08 -25.40
CA GLU A 521 -0.04 7.89 -24.75
C GLU A 521 0.26 6.40 -24.55
N LEU A 522 -0.68 5.64 -24.00
CA LEU A 522 -0.52 4.19 -23.79
C LEU A 522 -0.25 3.44 -25.09
N LYS A 523 -0.88 3.86 -26.20
CA LYS A 523 -0.62 3.31 -27.53
C LYS A 523 0.82 3.61 -27.98
N ALA A 524 1.30 4.85 -27.78
CA ALA A 524 2.67 5.23 -28.15
C ALA A 524 3.71 4.46 -27.31
N GLU A 525 3.48 4.31 -26.02
CA GLU A 525 4.30 3.48 -25.13
C GLU A 525 4.25 2.00 -25.53
N GLY A 526 3.08 1.49 -25.88
CA GLY A 526 2.90 0.12 -26.36
C GLY A 526 3.62 -0.13 -27.69
N GLU A 527 3.59 0.83 -28.61
CA GLU A 527 4.35 0.77 -29.86
C GLU A 527 5.86 0.73 -29.59
N LYS A 528 6.35 1.64 -28.74
CA LYS A 528 7.76 1.69 -28.34
C LYS A 528 8.20 0.38 -27.69
N TRP A 529 7.47 -0.09 -26.67
CA TRP A 529 7.75 -1.34 -25.97
C TRP A 529 7.83 -2.54 -26.92
N MET A 530 6.90 -2.60 -27.87
CA MET A 530 6.85 -3.68 -28.85
C MET A 530 8.02 -3.61 -29.84
N LYS A 531 8.41 -2.41 -30.28
CA LYS A 531 9.58 -2.20 -31.15
C LYS A 531 10.88 -2.55 -30.44
N ASP A 532 11.07 -2.09 -29.21
CA ASP A 532 12.28 -2.36 -28.42
C ASP A 532 12.42 -3.87 -28.15
N THR A 533 11.35 -4.51 -27.70
CA THR A 533 11.33 -5.97 -27.47
C THR A 533 11.62 -6.75 -28.77
N SER A 534 11.00 -6.34 -29.88
CA SER A 534 11.20 -6.97 -31.18
C SER A 534 12.63 -6.80 -31.70
N ASN A 535 13.24 -5.61 -31.53
CA ASN A 535 14.62 -5.34 -31.91
C ASN A 535 15.60 -6.24 -31.14
N SER A 536 15.47 -6.33 -29.82
CA SER A 536 16.33 -7.18 -28.99
C SER A 536 16.21 -8.66 -29.40
N CYS A 537 14.99 -9.15 -29.65
CA CYS A 537 14.79 -10.53 -30.06
C CYS A 537 15.24 -10.82 -31.50
N THR A 538 15.12 -9.83 -32.40
CA THR A 538 15.65 -9.91 -33.78
C THR A 538 17.16 -10.13 -33.76
N ILE A 539 17.90 -9.39 -32.92
CA ILE A 539 19.35 -9.54 -32.76
C ILE A 539 19.68 -10.96 -32.26
N ALA A 540 19.00 -11.43 -31.23
CA ALA A 540 19.20 -12.78 -30.70
C ALA A 540 18.92 -13.87 -31.76
N ALA A 541 17.80 -13.76 -32.47
CA ALA A 541 17.44 -14.69 -33.55
C ALA A 541 18.48 -14.68 -34.68
N ALA A 542 18.95 -13.50 -35.09
CA ALA A 542 19.99 -13.38 -36.12
C ALA A 542 21.31 -14.04 -35.68
N LEU A 543 21.74 -13.83 -34.44
CA LEU A 543 22.95 -14.45 -33.89
C LEU A 543 22.85 -15.98 -33.84
N ILE A 544 21.68 -16.53 -33.44
CA ILE A 544 21.49 -17.98 -33.44
C ILE A 544 21.51 -18.52 -34.87
N THR A 545 20.80 -17.85 -35.80
CA THR A 545 20.79 -18.24 -37.22
C THR A 545 22.21 -18.27 -37.81
N THR A 546 23.07 -17.29 -37.52
CA THR A 546 24.44 -17.26 -38.04
C THR A 546 25.32 -18.35 -37.42
N VAL A 547 25.23 -18.58 -36.11
CA VAL A 547 26.02 -19.61 -35.41
C VAL A 547 25.65 -21.01 -35.90
N VAL A 548 24.36 -21.30 -35.98
CA VAL A 548 23.84 -22.61 -36.42
C VAL A 548 24.12 -22.83 -37.91
N PHE A 549 23.93 -21.81 -38.76
CA PHE A 549 24.29 -21.91 -40.17
C PHE A 549 25.78 -22.19 -40.38
N ALA A 550 26.66 -21.54 -39.60
CA ALA A 550 28.09 -21.81 -39.64
C ALA A 550 28.41 -23.24 -39.20
N ALA A 551 27.74 -23.76 -38.16
CA ALA A 551 27.91 -25.13 -37.70
C ALA A 551 27.47 -26.18 -38.75
N ALA A 552 26.42 -25.88 -39.52
CA ALA A 552 25.96 -26.74 -40.62
C ALA A 552 27.00 -26.93 -41.73
N ILE A 553 27.77 -25.89 -42.05
CA ILE A 553 28.82 -25.94 -43.09
C ILE A 553 30.18 -26.41 -42.54
N THR A 554 30.43 -26.22 -41.24
CA THR A 554 31.64 -26.66 -40.54
C THR A 554 31.38 -27.90 -39.70
N VAL A 555 30.90 -28.96 -40.35
CA VAL A 555 30.42 -30.16 -39.65
C VAL A 555 31.46 -30.77 -38.69
N PRO A 556 31.03 -31.25 -37.51
CA PRO A 556 31.92 -31.86 -36.52
C PRO A 556 32.70 -33.04 -37.10
N GLY A 557 34.03 -33.01 -36.96
CA GLY A 557 34.93 -34.06 -37.45
C GLY A 557 35.35 -33.94 -38.93
N GLY A 558 34.86 -32.91 -39.64
CA GLY A 558 35.24 -32.63 -41.03
C GLY A 558 34.62 -33.57 -42.08
N ASN A 559 35.01 -33.35 -43.34
CA ASN A 559 34.51 -34.10 -44.49
C ASN A 559 35.59 -35.07 -45.01
N GLN A 560 35.15 -36.19 -45.59
CA GLN A 560 36.03 -37.06 -46.38
C GLN A 560 36.49 -36.30 -47.63
N SER A 561 37.80 -36.31 -47.89
CA SER A 561 38.44 -35.56 -48.98
C SER A 561 37.94 -35.95 -50.38
N ASP A 562 37.45 -37.17 -50.55
CA ASP A 562 37.14 -37.72 -51.88
C ASP A 562 35.64 -37.66 -52.22
N SER A 563 34.78 -37.66 -51.21
CA SER A 563 33.32 -37.80 -51.36
C SER A 563 32.52 -36.61 -50.81
N GLY A 564 33.13 -35.78 -49.97
CA GLY A 564 32.47 -34.66 -49.30
C GLY A 564 31.51 -35.08 -48.17
N PHE A 565 31.35 -36.39 -47.90
CA PHE A 565 30.48 -36.86 -46.81
C PHE A 565 31.10 -36.57 -45.43
N PRO A 566 30.27 -36.26 -44.42
CA PRO A 566 30.74 -36.06 -43.05
C PRO A 566 31.43 -37.32 -42.52
N LEU A 567 32.62 -37.18 -41.93
CA LEU A 567 33.41 -38.32 -41.45
C LEU A 567 32.70 -39.12 -40.35
N LEU A 568 31.81 -38.47 -39.59
CA LEU A 568 31.07 -39.04 -38.47
C LEU A 568 29.62 -39.45 -38.82
N TYR A 569 29.27 -39.52 -40.10
CA TYR A 569 27.90 -39.77 -40.58
C TYR A 569 27.23 -41.02 -39.98
N GLY A 570 27.98 -42.11 -39.76
CA GLY A 570 27.44 -43.37 -39.25
C GLY A 570 27.04 -43.39 -37.77
N HIS A 571 27.17 -42.27 -37.04
CA HIS A 571 26.93 -42.23 -35.60
C HIS A 571 25.62 -41.52 -35.25
N ALA A 572 24.87 -42.09 -34.31
CA ALA A 572 23.59 -41.54 -33.85
C ALA A 572 23.70 -40.07 -33.38
N ALA A 573 24.78 -39.71 -32.68
CA ALA A 573 25.00 -38.34 -32.22
C ALA A 573 25.19 -37.32 -33.37
N PHE A 574 25.71 -37.76 -34.53
CA PHE A 574 25.80 -36.90 -35.71
C PHE A 574 24.43 -36.63 -36.32
N ILE A 575 23.55 -37.65 -36.36
CA ILE A 575 22.16 -37.47 -36.81
C ILE A 575 21.41 -36.52 -35.86
N ILE A 576 21.59 -36.67 -34.54
CA ILE A 576 21.00 -35.77 -33.54
C ILE A 576 21.48 -34.33 -33.74
N PHE A 577 22.78 -34.14 -33.97
CA PHE A 577 23.36 -32.84 -34.30
C PHE A 577 22.69 -32.25 -35.55
N ALA A 578 22.74 -32.95 -36.69
CA ALA A 578 22.26 -32.42 -37.97
C ALA A 578 20.76 -32.06 -37.94
N VAL A 579 19.93 -32.91 -37.31
CA VAL A 579 18.49 -32.65 -37.18
C VAL A 579 18.23 -31.47 -36.24
N SER A 580 18.90 -31.41 -35.09
CA SER A 580 18.71 -30.32 -34.12
C SER A 580 19.19 -28.98 -34.67
N ASP A 581 20.34 -28.97 -35.35
CA ASP A 581 20.91 -27.80 -36.01
C ASP A 581 19.95 -27.25 -37.07
N ALA A 582 19.41 -28.12 -37.94
CA ALA A 582 18.41 -27.72 -38.93
C ALA A 582 17.13 -27.14 -38.29
N ILE A 583 16.59 -27.77 -37.24
CA ILE A 583 15.40 -27.27 -36.54
C ILE A 583 15.69 -25.90 -35.91
N SER A 584 16.85 -25.74 -35.27
CA SER A 584 17.28 -24.47 -34.69
C SER A 584 17.35 -23.37 -35.75
N LEU A 585 17.96 -23.65 -36.91
CA LEU A 585 18.09 -22.69 -38.00
C LEU A 585 16.73 -22.20 -38.53
N PHE A 586 15.82 -23.12 -38.85
CA PHE A 586 14.51 -22.77 -39.42
C PHE A 586 13.63 -22.06 -38.40
N THR A 587 13.64 -22.49 -37.14
CA THR A 587 12.86 -21.83 -36.07
C THR A 587 13.43 -20.44 -35.75
N SER A 588 14.76 -20.27 -35.74
CA SER A 588 15.41 -18.97 -35.57
C SER A 588 15.09 -18.00 -36.70
N THR A 589 15.13 -18.48 -37.95
CA THR A 589 14.79 -17.67 -39.13
C THR A 589 13.31 -17.28 -39.12
N THR A 590 12.43 -18.20 -38.72
CA THR A 590 11.00 -17.89 -38.55
C THR A 590 10.79 -16.80 -37.49
N SER A 591 11.49 -16.91 -36.36
CA SER A 591 11.45 -15.93 -35.29
C SER A 591 11.89 -14.55 -35.77
N LEU A 592 13.00 -14.49 -36.51
CA LEU A 592 13.53 -13.27 -37.14
C LEU A 592 12.48 -12.60 -38.05
N LEU A 593 11.81 -13.37 -38.90
CA LEU A 593 10.76 -12.85 -39.79
C LEU A 593 9.54 -12.33 -39.02
N MET A 594 9.15 -12.99 -37.93
CA MET A 594 8.04 -12.52 -37.08
C MET A 594 8.37 -11.20 -36.40
N PHE A 595 9.57 -11.05 -35.85
CA PHE A 595 10.02 -9.80 -35.23
C PHE A 595 10.19 -8.66 -36.25
N LEU A 596 10.71 -8.95 -37.44
CA LEU A 596 10.74 -7.98 -38.54
C LEU A 596 9.31 -7.56 -38.96
N SER A 597 8.36 -8.49 -38.96
CA SER A 597 6.95 -8.19 -39.25
C SER A 597 6.33 -7.28 -38.19
N ILE A 598 6.76 -7.35 -36.93
CA ILE A 598 6.34 -6.41 -35.87
C ILE A 598 6.90 -5.02 -36.16
N LEU A 599 8.20 -4.89 -36.46
CA LEU A 599 8.87 -3.61 -36.72
C LEU A 599 8.28 -2.85 -37.93
N THR A 600 7.77 -3.59 -38.91
CA THR A 600 7.16 -3.03 -40.15
C THR A 600 5.64 -2.86 -40.06
N SER A 601 5.04 -3.08 -38.88
CA SER A 601 3.60 -2.95 -38.68
C SER A 601 3.15 -1.48 -38.63
N ARG A 602 1.86 -1.24 -38.91
CA ARG A 602 1.25 0.10 -38.89
C ARG A 602 0.91 0.61 -37.48
N TYR A 603 0.84 -0.29 -36.49
CA TYR A 603 0.44 0.02 -35.12
C TYR A 603 -0.89 0.78 -35.02
N ALA A 604 -1.89 0.37 -35.82
CA ALA A 604 -3.26 0.84 -35.59
C ALA A 604 -3.77 0.30 -34.25
N GLU A 605 -4.68 1.01 -33.57
CA GLU A 605 -5.19 0.58 -32.25
C GLU A 605 -5.69 -0.88 -32.28
N LYS A 606 -6.47 -1.25 -33.30
CA LYS A 606 -6.98 -2.61 -33.47
C LYS A 606 -5.89 -3.67 -33.65
N ASP A 607 -4.70 -3.29 -34.09
CA ASP A 607 -3.59 -4.24 -34.28
C ASP A 607 -3.07 -4.76 -32.94
N PHE A 608 -3.20 -3.98 -31.86
CA PHE A 608 -2.84 -4.39 -30.49
C PHE A 608 -3.75 -5.48 -29.92
N LEU A 609 -4.92 -5.71 -30.51
CA LEU A 609 -5.86 -6.70 -29.99
C LEU A 609 -5.42 -8.15 -30.27
N TYR A 610 -5.04 -8.44 -31.51
CA TYR A 610 -4.67 -9.79 -31.95
C TYR A 610 -3.46 -9.84 -32.88
N ALA A 611 -3.33 -8.89 -33.81
CA ALA A 611 -2.30 -8.99 -34.86
C ALA A 611 -0.87 -8.90 -34.29
N LEU A 612 -0.59 -7.89 -33.46
CA LEU A 612 0.72 -7.70 -32.85
C LEU A 612 1.01 -8.77 -31.77
N PRO A 613 0.12 -9.04 -30.79
CA PRO A 613 0.38 -10.07 -29.78
C PRO A 613 0.57 -11.47 -30.37
N LYS A 614 -0.18 -11.83 -31.42
CA LYS A 614 0.00 -13.11 -32.12
C LYS A 614 1.38 -13.22 -32.78
N ARG A 615 1.84 -12.17 -33.46
CA ARG A 615 3.18 -12.14 -34.06
C ARG A 615 4.27 -12.26 -33.00
N LEU A 616 4.12 -11.52 -31.89
CA LEU A 616 5.04 -11.58 -30.74
C LEU A 616 5.08 -13.00 -30.15
N CYS A 617 3.92 -13.62 -29.95
CA CYS A 617 3.82 -14.99 -29.45
C CYS A 617 4.55 -15.98 -30.36
N ILE A 618 4.28 -15.96 -31.67
CA ILE A 618 4.92 -16.89 -32.63
C ILE A 618 6.44 -16.66 -32.64
N GLY A 619 6.89 -15.40 -32.63
CA GLY A 619 8.30 -15.03 -32.56
C GLY A 619 8.99 -15.59 -31.31
N LEU A 620 8.40 -15.39 -30.13
CA LEU A 620 8.95 -15.89 -28.86
C LEU A 620 8.95 -17.43 -28.76
N VAL A 621 7.88 -18.11 -29.19
CA VAL A 621 7.82 -19.58 -29.19
C VAL A 621 8.90 -20.16 -30.10
N THR A 622 9.05 -19.61 -31.31
CA THR A 622 10.06 -20.10 -32.26
C THR A 622 11.48 -19.77 -31.82
N LEU A 623 11.71 -18.63 -31.15
CA LEU A 623 12.99 -18.31 -30.52
C LEU A 623 13.35 -19.30 -29.41
N PHE A 624 12.38 -19.63 -28.55
CA PHE A 624 12.57 -20.58 -27.46
C PHE A 624 12.95 -21.98 -27.99
N MET A 625 12.24 -22.44 -29.01
CA MET A 625 12.54 -23.70 -29.68
C MET A 625 13.95 -23.67 -30.28
N SER A 626 14.32 -22.57 -30.95
CA SER A 626 15.65 -22.38 -31.54
C SER A 626 16.78 -22.54 -30.51
N ILE A 627 16.67 -21.87 -29.36
CA ILE A 627 17.68 -21.94 -28.28
C ILE A 627 17.79 -23.37 -27.75
N CYS A 628 16.67 -24.05 -27.51
CA CYS A 628 16.68 -25.43 -27.01
C CYS A 628 17.41 -26.38 -27.97
N PHE A 629 17.07 -26.33 -29.26
CA PHE A 629 17.70 -27.18 -30.26
C PHE A 629 19.17 -26.82 -30.53
N MET A 630 19.54 -25.54 -30.45
CA MET A 630 20.94 -25.11 -30.52
C MET A 630 21.76 -25.74 -29.38
N MET A 631 21.24 -25.76 -28.15
CA MET A 631 21.94 -26.38 -27.02
C MET A 631 22.03 -27.91 -27.15
N VAL A 632 21.04 -28.56 -27.75
CA VAL A 632 21.10 -30.01 -28.08
C VAL A 632 22.15 -30.26 -29.16
N ALA A 633 22.19 -29.47 -30.23
CA ALA A 633 23.20 -29.57 -31.29
C ALA A 633 24.62 -29.37 -30.73
N PHE A 634 24.82 -28.35 -29.89
CA PHE A 634 26.09 -28.11 -29.22
C PHE A 634 26.52 -29.30 -28.33
N SER A 635 25.59 -29.83 -27.54
CA SER A 635 25.85 -31.00 -26.67
C SER A 635 26.23 -32.23 -27.49
N ALA A 636 25.55 -32.47 -28.62
CA ALA A 636 25.86 -33.56 -29.54
C ALA A 636 27.26 -33.40 -30.17
N THR A 637 27.64 -32.17 -30.55
CA THR A 637 28.98 -31.86 -31.05
C THR A 637 30.06 -32.13 -30.02
N VAL A 638 29.87 -31.69 -28.76
CA VAL A 638 30.83 -31.95 -27.67
C VAL A 638 30.95 -33.45 -27.41
N TYR A 639 29.85 -34.20 -27.45
CA TYR A 639 29.87 -35.66 -27.34
C TYR A 639 30.64 -36.33 -28.50
N LEU A 640 30.45 -35.87 -29.74
CA LEU A 640 31.17 -36.39 -30.89
C LEU A 640 32.69 -36.16 -30.79
N VAL A 641 33.11 -35.00 -30.26
CA VAL A 641 34.53 -34.63 -30.15
C VAL A 641 35.21 -35.28 -28.94
N PHE A 642 34.59 -35.26 -27.76
CA PHE A 642 35.24 -35.66 -26.49
C PHE A 642 34.69 -36.95 -25.88
N GLY A 643 33.44 -37.31 -26.17
CA GLY A 643 32.76 -38.49 -25.59
C GLY A 643 33.25 -39.84 -26.13
N ARG A 644 34.21 -39.84 -27.07
CA ARG A 644 34.83 -41.05 -27.61
C ARG A 644 36.18 -41.39 -26.97
N ALA A 645 36.84 -40.44 -26.31
CA ALA A 645 38.11 -40.68 -25.62
C ALA A 645 37.82 -41.18 -24.18
N GLU A 646 38.82 -41.72 -23.47
CA GLU A 646 38.73 -42.14 -22.05
C GLU A 646 38.30 -41.01 -21.06
N LYS A 647 37.90 -39.83 -21.56
CA LYS A 647 37.55 -38.61 -20.81
C LYS A 647 36.03 -38.35 -20.78
N ASN A 648 35.22 -39.39 -20.57
CA ASN A 648 33.75 -39.28 -20.44
C ASN A 648 33.29 -38.32 -19.34
N TRP A 649 34.14 -38.04 -18.34
CA TRP A 649 33.88 -37.09 -17.27
C TRP A 649 33.62 -35.66 -17.77
N ILE A 650 34.10 -35.27 -18.97
CA ILE A 650 33.88 -33.93 -19.56
C ILE A 650 32.40 -33.68 -19.90
N LEU A 651 31.59 -34.73 -20.13
CA LEU A 651 30.18 -34.60 -20.50
C LEU A 651 29.32 -34.04 -19.36
N ILE A 652 29.68 -34.31 -18.10
CA ILE A 652 28.94 -33.86 -16.92
C ILE A 652 28.94 -32.32 -16.79
N PRO A 653 30.11 -31.64 -16.76
CA PRO A 653 30.13 -30.17 -16.72
C PRO A 653 29.50 -29.53 -17.96
N VAL A 654 29.64 -30.13 -19.15
CA VAL A 654 29.01 -29.61 -20.39
C VAL A 654 27.49 -29.67 -20.30
N ALA A 655 26.93 -30.78 -19.83
CA ALA A 655 25.49 -30.91 -19.63
C ALA A 655 24.96 -29.91 -18.60
N VAL A 656 25.67 -29.72 -17.48
CA VAL A 656 25.31 -28.72 -16.46
C VAL A 656 25.35 -27.31 -17.02
N LEU A 657 26.42 -26.95 -17.74
CA LEU A 657 26.56 -25.65 -18.38
C LEU A 657 25.52 -25.45 -19.49
N ALA A 658 25.12 -26.50 -20.21
CA ALA A 658 24.09 -26.41 -21.22
C ALA A 658 22.68 -26.17 -20.63
N CYS A 659 22.42 -26.67 -19.42
CA CYS A 659 21.17 -26.42 -18.71
C CYS A 659 21.06 -24.98 -18.19
N LEU A 660 22.17 -24.28 -17.92
CA LEU A 660 22.13 -22.91 -17.37
C LEU A 660 21.46 -21.88 -18.30
N PRO A 661 21.82 -21.76 -19.59
CA PRO A 661 21.13 -20.85 -20.50
C PRO A 661 19.66 -21.19 -20.70
N VAL A 662 19.33 -22.48 -20.81
CA VAL A 662 17.94 -22.94 -21.00
C VAL A 662 17.10 -22.60 -19.76
N THR A 663 17.59 -22.90 -18.57
CA THR A 663 16.90 -22.60 -17.31
C THR A 663 16.80 -21.09 -17.06
N SER A 664 17.86 -20.32 -17.31
CA SER A 664 17.85 -18.85 -17.21
C SER A 664 16.82 -18.23 -18.15
N PHE A 665 16.76 -18.69 -19.40
CA PHE A 665 15.79 -18.19 -20.38
C PHE A 665 14.36 -18.59 -20.03
N VAL A 666 14.13 -19.81 -19.53
CA VAL A 666 12.82 -20.22 -19.00
C VAL A 666 12.41 -19.32 -17.83
N LEU A 667 13.31 -19.00 -16.90
CA LEU A 667 12.94 -18.17 -15.76
C LEU A 667 12.64 -16.71 -16.15
N LEU A 668 13.37 -16.16 -17.13
CA LEU A 668 13.28 -14.74 -17.48
C LEU A 668 12.24 -14.44 -18.57
N GLN A 669 12.12 -15.28 -19.60
CA GLN A 669 11.32 -14.98 -20.80
C GLN A 669 10.02 -15.78 -20.90
N PHE A 670 9.95 -16.95 -20.28
CA PHE A 670 8.72 -17.72 -20.22
C PHE A 670 7.57 -16.95 -19.54
N PRO A 671 7.82 -16.07 -18.54
CA PRO A 671 6.75 -15.29 -17.96
C PRO A 671 6.02 -14.40 -18.96
N LEU A 672 6.79 -13.66 -19.74
CA LEU A 672 6.28 -12.82 -20.81
C LEU A 672 5.50 -13.65 -21.85
N LEU A 673 6.04 -14.80 -22.27
CA LEU A 673 5.37 -15.67 -23.25
C LEU A 673 4.00 -16.13 -22.75
N VAL A 674 3.91 -16.54 -21.49
CA VAL A 674 2.63 -16.97 -20.91
C VAL A 674 1.65 -15.81 -20.76
N ASP A 675 2.12 -14.61 -20.41
CA ASP A 675 1.26 -13.43 -20.35
C ASP A 675 0.71 -13.08 -21.74
N VAL A 676 1.53 -13.14 -22.79
CA VAL A 676 1.06 -12.90 -24.18
C VAL A 676 0.04 -13.97 -24.58
N ILE A 677 0.30 -15.26 -24.32
CA ILE A 677 -0.60 -16.36 -24.66
C ILE A 677 -1.92 -16.23 -23.90
N SER A 678 -1.87 -16.02 -22.59
CA SER A 678 -3.06 -15.97 -21.74
C SER A 678 -3.94 -14.75 -22.06
N ASN A 679 -3.35 -13.59 -22.35
CA ASN A 679 -4.12 -12.42 -22.76
C ASN A 679 -4.68 -12.56 -24.19
N THR A 680 -3.97 -13.22 -25.10
CA THR A 680 -4.39 -13.32 -26.52
C THR A 680 -5.37 -14.47 -26.78
N TYR A 681 -5.19 -15.62 -26.12
CA TYR A 681 -5.95 -16.85 -26.35
C TYR A 681 -6.72 -17.34 -25.13
N GLY A 682 -6.61 -16.64 -23.99
CA GLY A 682 -7.33 -17.00 -22.78
C GLY A 682 -8.83 -16.81 -22.89
N ARG A 683 -9.52 -17.10 -21.78
CA ARG A 683 -10.96 -16.85 -21.68
C ARG A 683 -11.23 -15.35 -21.77
N GLY A 684 -12.37 -14.99 -22.38
CA GLY A 684 -12.84 -13.61 -22.39
C GLY A 684 -12.96 -13.02 -20.99
N ILE A 685 -12.90 -11.69 -20.90
CA ILE A 685 -12.91 -10.94 -19.64
C ILE A 685 -14.17 -11.24 -18.83
N PHE A 686 -15.31 -11.35 -19.50
CA PHE A 686 -16.58 -11.60 -18.82
C PHE A 686 -17.04 -13.04 -19.00
N GLY A 687 -17.67 -13.57 -17.97
CA GLY A 687 -18.22 -14.92 -17.97
C GLY A 687 -19.17 -15.14 -16.80
N LYS A 688 -20.15 -16.03 -17.00
CA LYS A 688 -21.10 -16.38 -15.94
C LYS A 688 -20.37 -17.16 -14.84
N GLN A 689 -20.24 -16.55 -13.66
CA GLN A 689 -19.49 -17.14 -12.54
C GLN A 689 -20.36 -18.00 -11.60
N SER A 690 -21.67 -17.73 -11.55
CA SER A 690 -22.61 -18.41 -10.66
C SER A 690 -23.95 -18.64 -11.36
N ASN A 691 -24.64 -19.73 -10.99
CA ASN A 691 -26.03 -19.99 -11.37
C ASN A 691 -27.03 -19.47 -10.36
N ARG A 692 -26.57 -18.86 -9.25
CA ARG A 692 -27.47 -18.17 -8.32
C ARG A 692 -28.15 -17.02 -9.05
N PRO A 693 -29.48 -16.89 -8.95
CA PRO A 693 -30.15 -15.72 -9.48
C PRO A 693 -29.70 -14.50 -8.66
N PHE A 694 -29.15 -13.50 -9.34
CA PHE A 694 -28.95 -12.18 -8.78
C PHE A 694 -30.22 -11.41 -9.12
N TYR A 695 -31.21 -11.52 -8.23
CA TYR A 695 -32.58 -11.04 -8.39
C TYR A 695 -33.44 -11.82 -9.41
#